data_AF-A0AAW6Q6D5-F1
#
_entry.id   AF-A0AAW6Q6D5-F1
#
_cell.length_a   1.000
_cell.length_b   1.000
_cell.length_c   1.000
_cell.angle_alpha   90.00
_cell.angle_beta   90.00
_cell.angle_gamma   90.00
#
_symmetry.space_group_name_H-M   'P 1'
#
loop_
_entity.id
_entity.type
_entity.pdbx_description
1 polymer ?
#
loop_
_entity_poly.entity_id
_entity_poly.type
_entity_poly.pdbx_seq_one_letter_code
_entity_poly.pdbx_strand_id
1 'polypeptide(L)'
;MLKKKLLILATLPTSFLFISCSGIYNFYESQPKPENKSLLTNVKFQEFVNSVFSNNELQKDDYISNQINLNLPKLTSELKYSLIFSRPYFRFFKDQYTETRQNSQFTIHSYLSKNWLFLLENIDKLSFIFNPYTGRFVKNANEEKINLLKDTKIKISNKNFDFIKIDREADQFDKNSVYYLIFDKNKFIRFTVFETNNELKTKLDFNMFVLEDQIADNFSFANAIENWVKSEEQKYFKDKLESARENLTDDFKEKKSELEDKIARFKSSSGQSLDSDDEEDEDGGEFCSLERLDLCSDGAKAILLGRNRRAFATTRRNVSVTNFQDIDTNSEQNKSSQEISDANLELAELEEKYKNDLANLDNTVKNQLFNEKNDLTSSNFFSNITTDISSFNSPYKFHKYSLYSIDLEKGSDISAKPEESPKKNSTFMDNYSKFIDEKLDIKIKNETAEEFNNRRVFEFIFQTIWPNNENKKVQFFNTYYAKENIEKLEAEWKKIQEKLNNTDGPDFEAAIEEYKNFVDTNWLFILERLDKLRLDFYKWYSFPDQFNEDGSIKVAHSDEFKQLVKDQEDLTEPFYYANKYLESISEGDTSRFVSNYKDLYILKQNTLINLRVDNSGSEPKVSLNPFVYHFPKTKNKISAKVLTEIFHQALYHASQEAYHDFENDFVKKFRYNLPAQMFFKEKDEKK
;
A
#
# COMPACT_ATOMS: atom_id res chain seq x y z
N MET A 1 -60.18 -56.12 23.10
CA MET A 1 -59.77 -55.06 24.06
C MET A 1 -58.26 -54.95 24.06
N LEU A 2 -57.71 -53.73 23.82
CA LEU A 2 -56.48 -53.14 24.42
C LEU A 2 -55.16 -53.97 24.37
N LYS A 3 -54.00 -53.51 23.86
CA LYS A 3 -53.27 -52.22 23.96
C LYS A 3 -52.17 -52.22 22.88
N LYS A 4 -52.02 -51.15 22.09
CA LYS A 4 -51.23 -49.90 22.30
C LYS A 4 -49.71 -50.08 22.30
N LYS A 5 -49.12 -49.44 21.28
CA LYS A 5 -47.72 -49.13 21.02
C LYS A 5 -47.05 -48.42 22.21
N LEU A 6 -45.75 -48.69 22.42
CA LEU A 6 -44.85 -47.80 23.15
C LEU A 6 -43.51 -47.68 22.41
N LEU A 7 -43.09 -46.42 22.30
CA LEU A 7 -41.86 -45.87 21.72
C LEU A 7 -40.59 -46.49 22.32
N ILE A 8 -39.60 -46.79 21.48
CA ILE A 8 -38.21 -47.03 21.89
C ILE A 8 -37.43 -45.74 21.64
N LEU A 9 -36.98 -45.11 22.73
CA LEU A 9 -36.01 -44.02 22.73
C LEU A 9 -34.63 -44.66 22.95
N ALA A 10 -33.73 -44.57 21.97
CA ALA A 10 -32.37 -45.09 22.07
C ALA A 10 -31.45 -44.04 22.71
N THR A 11 -30.93 -44.35 23.89
CA THR A 11 -29.85 -43.64 24.57
C THR A 11 -28.49 -44.20 24.12
N LEU A 12 -27.61 -43.33 23.64
CA LEU A 12 -26.19 -43.60 23.38
C LEU A 12 -25.43 -43.91 24.69
N PRO A 13 -24.56 -44.93 24.73
CA PRO A 13 -23.50 -45.00 25.72
C PRO A 13 -22.20 -44.45 25.11
N THR A 14 -21.65 -43.42 25.75
CA THR A 14 -20.25 -43.02 25.61
C THR A 14 -19.37 -43.99 26.40
N SER A 15 -18.46 -44.68 25.70
CA SER A 15 -17.37 -45.44 26.33
C SER A 15 -16.03 -44.96 25.79
N PHE A 16 -15.23 -44.40 26.69
CA PHE A 16 -13.78 -44.26 26.55
C PHE A 16 -13.13 -45.65 26.39
N LEU A 17 -12.02 -45.73 25.65
CA LEU A 17 -10.81 -46.46 26.05
C LEU A 17 -9.62 -46.05 25.16
N PHE A 18 -8.50 -45.76 25.83
CA PHE A 18 -7.16 -45.48 25.30
C PHE A 18 -6.47 -46.75 24.81
N ILE A 19 -5.70 -46.68 23.71
CA ILE A 19 -4.45 -47.45 23.51
C ILE A 19 -3.44 -46.58 22.73
N SER A 20 -2.26 -46.43 23.34
CA SER A 20 -1.02 -45.84 22.85
C SER A 20 -0.25 -46.78 21.91
N CYS A 21 0.52 -46.22 20.97
CA CYS A 21 1.80 -46.80 20.50
C CYS A 21 2.76 -45.67 20.10
N SER A 22 3.78 -45.49 20.93
CA SER A 22 5.03 -44.77 20.67
C SER A 22 5.95 -45.59 19.74
N GLY A 23 6.74 -44.93 18.88
CA GLY A 23 7.72 -45.63 18.04
C GLY A 23 8.58 -44.79 17.08
N ILE A 24 9.47 -43.96 17.64
CA ILE A 24 10.89 -43.78 17.23
C ILE A 24 11.19 -43.22 15.82
N TYR A 25 11.71 -41.97 15.77
CA TYR A 25 13.13 -41.70 15.42
C TYR A 25 13.59 -40.39 16.07
N ASN A 26 14.64 -40.48 16.88
CA ASN A 26 15.48 -39.37 17.37
C ASN A 26 16.87 -39.54 16.75
N PHE A 27 17.51 -38.42 16.37
CA PHE A 27 18.97 -38.29 16.38
C PHE A 27 19.35 -37.02 17.18
N TYR A 28 20.32 -37.20 18.10
CA TYR A 28 20.84 -36.32 19.18
C TYR A 28 21.75 -35.16 18.66
N GLU A 29 21.63 -33.90 19.15
CA GLU A 29 22.37 -33.17 20.24
C GLU A 29 23.89 -32.89 19.97
N SER A 30 24.58 -31.79 20.35
CA SER A 30 24.41 -30.77 21.43
C SER A 30 25.16 -29.41 21.20
N GLN A 31 24.49 -28.28 21.49
CA GLN A 31 24.92 -27.01 22.19
C GLN A 31 26.03 -26.07 21.59
N PRO A 32 25.97 -24.71 21.77
CA PRO A 32 25.42 -23.97 22.91
C PRO A 32 24.30 -22.96 22.62
N LYS A 33 23.56 -22.64 23.69
CA LYS A 33 22.51 -21.62 23.81
C LYS A 33 22.93 -20.22 23.32
N PRO A 34 22.14 -19.56 22.46
CA PRO A 34 22.03 -18.11 22.46
C PRO A 34 20.98 -17.69 23.49
N GLU A 35 21.35 -16.75 24.34
CA GLU A 35 20.51 -16.17 25.39
C GLU A 35 19.18 -15.62 24.85
N ASN A 36 18.14 -15.75 25.67
CA ASN A 36 16.78 -15.27 25.45
C ASN A 36 16.75 -13.80 24.97
N LYS A 37 16.31 -13.58 23.73
CA LYS A 37 15.73 -12.30 23.30
C LYS A 37 14.22 -12.45 23.15
N SER A 38 13.50 -12.26 24.23
CA SER A 38 12.08 -11.90 24.19
C SER A 38 12.01 -10.38 24.26
N LEU A 39 11.35 -9.73 23.29
CA LEU A 39 11.19 -8.27 23.28
C LEU A 39 10.35 -7.77 24.49
N LEU A 40 9.65 -8.68 25.15
CA LEU A 40 8.70 -8.42 26.24
C LEU A 40 9.22 -8.92 27.59
N THR A 41 10.52 -8.87 27.86
CA THR A 41 11.08 -9.29 29.17
C THR A 41 10.71 -8.32 30.31
N ASN A 42 10.37 -7.08 29.99
CA ASN A 42 10.00 -6.06 30.96
C ASN A 42 8.47 -6.01 31.16
N VAL A 43 8.03 -6.15 32.42
CA VAL A 43 6.61 -6.11 32.84
C VAL A 43 5.91 -4.82 32.40
N LYS A 44 6.57 -3.65 32.51
CA LYS A 44 5.99 -2.37 32.08
C LYS A 44 5.81 -2.30 30.57
N PHE A 45 6.71 -2.94 29.83
CA PHE A 45 6.62 -3.05 28.37
C PHE A 45 5.43 -3.94 27.97
N GLN A 46 5.21 -5.05 28.68
CA GLN A 46 4.03 -5.89 28.51
C GLN A 46 2.74 -5.15 28.85
N GLU A 47 2.69 -4.44 29.99
CA GLU A 47 1.53 -3.62 30.39
C GLU A 47 1.20 -2.57 29.32
N PHE A 48 2.21 -1.90 28.78
CA PHE A 48 2.05 -0.93 27.71
C PHE A 48 1.50 -1.57 26.43
N VAL A 49 2.12 -2.65 25.94
CA VAL A 49 1.68 -3.37 24.73
C VAL A 49 0.25 -3.88 24.91
N ASN A 50 -0.07 -4.51 26.03
CA ASN A 50 -1.42 -4.98 26.34
C ASN A 50 -2.43 -3.82 26.39
N SER A 51 -2.02 -2.64 26.87
CA SER A 51 -2.87 -1.45 26.86
C SER A 51 -3.14 -0.93 25.43
N VAL A 52 -2.11 -0.89 24.59
CA VAL A 52 -2.22 -0.45 23.18
C VAL A 52 -3.18 -1.36 22.42
N PHE A 53 -3.01 -2.67 22.55
CA PHE A 53 -3.75 -3.71 21.82
C PHE A 53 -4.91 -4.33 22.60
N SER A 54 -5.46 -3.67 23.62
CA SER A 54 -6.43 -4.26 24.58
C SER A 54 -7.64 -4.98 23.95
N ASN A 55 -8.02 -4.62 22.73
CA ASN A 55 -9.16 -5.19 21.99
C ASN A 55 -8.75 -5.91 20.69
N ASN A 56 -7.45 -6.04 20.42
CA ASN A 56 -6.87 -6.47 19.14
C ASN A 56 -5.74 -7.49 19.35
N GLU A 57 -5.98 -8.57 20.09
CA GLU A 57 -4.98 -9.60 20.43
C GLU A 57 -4.37 -10.28 19.18
N LEU A 58 -5.15 -10.54 18.12
CA LEU A 58 -4.60 -11.10 16.88
C LEU A 58 -3.59 -10.13 16.22
N GLN A 59 -3.90 -8.84 16.16
CA GLN A 59 -2.98 -7.83 15.60
C GLN A 59 -1.74 -7.67 16.49
N LYS A 60 -1.86 -7.86 17.80
CA LYS A 60 -0.75 -7.79 18.76
C LYS A 60 0.28 -8.88 18.50
N ASP A 61 -0.15 -10.12 18.35
CA ASP A 61 0.75 -11.26 18.12
C ASP A 61 1.45 -11.15 16.77
N ASP A 62 0.69 -10.82 15.71
CA ASP A 62 1.25 -10.53 14.38
C ASP A 62 2.26 -9.39 14.43
N TYR A 63 1.93 -8.32 15.17
CA TYR A 63 2.82 -7.18 15.32
C TYR A 63 4.11 -7.58 16.05
N ILE A 64 4.04 -8.22 17.22
CA ILE A 64 5.22 -8.66 17.99
C ILE A 64 6.10 -9.59 17.15
N SER A 65 5.50 -10.55 16.44
CA SER A 65 6.22 -11.46 15.55
C SER A 65 6.99 -10.71 14.46
N ASN A 66 6.35 -9.71 13.83
CA ASN A 66 7.01 -8.86 12.85
C ASN A 66 8.17 -8.04 13.44
N GLN A 67 8.08 -7.60 14.70
CA GLN A 67 9.13 -6.83 15.38
C GLN A 67 10.36 -7.68 15.74
N ILE A 68 10.16 -8.95 16.10
CA ILE A 68 11.27 -9.88 16.41
C ILE A 68 12.10 -10.17 15.15
N ASN A 69 11.45 -10.20 13.99
CA ASN A 69 12.04 -10.63 12.72
C ASN A 69 12.54 -9.46 11.84
N LEU A 70 12.79 -8.29 12.42
CA LEU A 70 13.28 -7.14 11.65
C LEU A 70 14.71 -7.38 11.16
N ASN A 71 14.95 -7.04 9.89
CA ASN A 71 16.30 -7.01 9.32
C ASN A 71 17.07 -5.84 9.95
N LEU A 72 17.78 -6.13 11.04
CA LEU A 72 18.50 -5.15 11.85
C LEU A 72 19.52 -4.33 11.03
N PRO A 73 20.37 -4.93 10.17
CA PRO A 73 21.27 -4.16 9.32
C PRO A 73 20.56 -3.18 8.39
N LYS A 74 19.46 -3.60 7.74
CA LYS A 74 18.67 -2.76 6.84
C LYS A 74 17.98 -1.62 7.59
N LEU A 75 17.32 -1.92 8.70
CA LEU A 75 16.67 -0.91 9.54
C LEU A 75 17.68 0.12 10.03
N THR A 76 18.83 -0.35 10.53
CA THR A 76 19.90 0.53 11.03
C THR A 76 20.41 1.44 9.92
N SER A 77 20.70 0.90 8.74
CA SER A 77 21.22 1.71 7.63
C SER A 77 20.18 2.71 7.13
N GLU A 78 18.94 2.28 6.88
CA GLU A 78 17.87 3.13 6.39
C GLU A 78 17.56 4.27 7.37
N LEU A 79 17.40 3.98 8.66
CA LEU A 79 17.16 5.02 9.66
C LEU A 79 18.37 5.94 9.83
N LYS A 80 19.59 5.40 9.88
CA LYS A 80 20.82 6.19 10.03
C LYS A 80 20.98 7.18 8.87
N TYR A 81 20.84 6.71 7.63
CA TYR A 81 20.93 7.59 6.45
C TYR A 81 19.76 8.55 6.37
N SER A 82 18.54 8.11 6.70
CA SER A 82 17.37 8.98 6.69
C SER A 82 17.51 10.13 7.69
N LEU A 83 18.03 9.87 8.90
CA LEU A 83 18.27 10.91 9.91
C LEU A 83 19.38 11.90 9.53
N ILE A 84 20.29 11.51 8.62
CA ILE A 84 21.30 12.43 8.06
C ILE A 84 20.65 13.45 7.12
N PHE A 85 19.78 12.97 6.20
CA PHE A 85 19.15 13.80 5.17
C PHE A 85 17.91 14.53 5.66
N SER A 86 17.01 13.81 6.32
CA SER A 86 15.87 14.37 7.03
C SER A 86 16.23 14.53 8.49
N ARG A 87 16.58 15.75 8.86
CA ARG A 87 16.60 16.15 10.27
C ARG A 87 15.17 16.57 10.61
N PRO A 88 14.37 15.73 11.30
CA PRO A 88 12.92 15.94 11.43
C PRO A 88 12.55 17.22 12.23
N TYR A 89 13.54 17.93 12.76
CA TYR A 89 13.43 19.19 13.48
C TYR A 89 13.76 20.44 12.64
N PHE A 90 14.19 20.31 11.39
CA PHE A 90 14.47 21.45 10.51
C PHE A 90 13.48 21.54 9.35
N ARG A 91 12.87 22.72 9.16
CA ARG A 91 12.18 23.06 7.90
C ARG A 91 13.22 23.43 6.86
N PHE A 92 13.34 22.64 5.81
CA PHE A 92 14.23 22.92 4.69
C PHE A 92 13.48 23.71 3.61
N PHE A 93 14.14 24.71 3.05
CA PHE A 93 13.68 25.37 1.83
C PHE A 93 14.07 24.52 0.62
N LYS A 94 13.33 24.65 -0.50
CA LYS A 94 13.56 23.89 -1.74
C LYS A 94 15.05 23.90 -2.12
N ASP A 95 15.70 22.75 -1.99
CA ASP A 95 17.09 22.53 -2.40
C ASP A 95 17.16 21.35 -3.38
N GLN A 96 18.34 21.11 -3.95
CA GLN A 96 18.58 20.01 -4.90
C GLN A 96 18.38 18.61 -4.30
N TYR A 97 18.18 18.49 -2.98
CA TYR A 97 17.97 17.22 -2.26
C TYR A 97 16.53 17.06 -1.77
N THR A 98 15.59 17.89 -2.24
CA THR A 98 14.19 17.89 -1.77
C THR A 98 13.57 16.49 -1.79
N GLU A 99 13.73 15.74 -2.89
CA GLU A 99 13.21 14.37 -3.01
C GLU A 99 13.87 13.40 -2.02
N THR A 100 15.21 13.45 -1.87
CA THR A 100 15.93 12.61 -0.90
C THR A 100 15.47 12.88 0.53
N ARG A 101 15.21 14.14 0.87
CA ARG A 101 14.69 14.54 2.19
C ARG A 101 13.25 14.05 2.41
N GLN A 102 12.39 14.16 1.40
CA GLN A 102 11.01 13.64 1.46
C GLN A 102 11.01 12.12 1.65
N ASN A 103 11.82 11.39 0.88
CA ASN A 103 11.99 9.94 1.05
C ASN A 103 12.52 9.61 2.45
N SER A 104 13.49 10.38 2.95
CA SER A 104 14.02 10.19 4.30
C SER A 104 12.99 10.49 5.40
N GLN A 105 12.14 11.51 5.23
CA GLN A 105 11.01 11.78 6.14
C GLN A 105 10.04 10.61 6.15
N PHE A 106 9.64 10.13 4.96
CA PHE A 106 8.78 8.97 4.82
C PHE A 106 9.37 7.74 5.53
N THR A 107 10.67 7.46 5.32
CA THR A 107 11.36 6.36 5.99
C THR A 107 11.30 6.50 7.52
N ILE A 108 11.67 7.66 8.07
CA ILE A 108 11.63 7.90 9.53
C ILE A 108 10.21 7.69 10.07
N HIS A 109 9.20 8.29 9.44
CA HIS A 109 7.80 8.17 9.88
C HIS A 109 7.29 6.74 9.78
N SER A 110 7.62 6.03 8.71
CA SER A 110 7.29 4.62 8.52
C SER A 110 7.85 3.76 9.64
N TYR A 111 9.13 3.93 10.01
CA TYR A 111 9.74 3.20 11.11
C TYR A 111 9.16 3.56 12.48
N LEU A 112 8.88 4.85 12.73
CA LEU A 112 8.23 5.28 13.99
C LEU A 112 6.80 4.75 14.16
N SER A 113 6.13 4.43 13.05
CA SER A 113 4.77 3.87 13.08
C SER A 113 4.74 2.35 13.03
N LYS A 114 5.61 1.73 12.22
CA LYS A 114 5.61 0.28 12.00
C LYS A 114 6.57 -0.46 12.90
N ASN A 115 7.59 0.19 13.45
CA ASN A 115 8.69 -0.46 14.17
C ASN A 115 8.94 0.10 15.58
N TRP A 116 7.93 0.73 16.19
CA TRP A 116 8.08 1.40 17.48
C TRP A 116 8.50 0.45 18.60
N LEU A 117 8.03 -0.81 18.62
CA LEU A 117 8.38 -1.75 19.69
C LEU A 117 9.88 -2.03 19.69
N PHE A 118 10.42 -2.30 18.50
CA PHE A 118 11.85 -2.45 18.30
C PHE A 118 12.62 -1.19 18.71
N LEU A 119 12.13 0.00 18.34
CA LEU A 119 12.77 1.27 18.71
C LEU A 119 12.76 1.50 20.22
N LEU A 120 11.67 1.18 20.91
CA LEU A 120 11.55 1.30 22.37
C LEU A 120 12.47 0.32 23.10
N GLU A 121 12.66 -0.89 22.58
CA GLU A 121 13.60 -1.85 23.18
C GLU A 121 15.07 -1.44 22.99
N ASN A 122 15.34 -0.68 21.93
CA ASN A 122 16.66 -0.13 21.63
C ASN A 122 16.76 1.37 21.93
N ILE A 123 15.91 1.86 22.83
CA ILE A 123 15.81 3.29 23.14
C ILE A 123 17.12 3.88 23.69
N ASP A 124 17.92 3.05 24.37
CA ASP A 124 19.26 3.37 24.87
C ASP A 124 20.29 3.58 23.76
N LYS A 125 20.02 3.06 22.56
CA LYS A 125 20.83 3.22 21.36
C LYS A 125 20.42 4.44 20.54
N LEU A 126 19.30 5.08 20.89
CA LEU A 126 18.87 6.32 20.25
C LEU A 126 19.52 7.53 20.93
N SER A 127 19.97 8.47 20.11
CA SER A 127 20.48 9.77 20.56
C SER A 127 19.51 10.86 20.17
N PHE A 128 19.32 11.82 21.06
CA PHE A 128 18.46 12.98 20.84
C PHE A 128 19.31 14.24 20.94
N ILE A 129 19.09 15.18 20.02
CA ILE A 129 19.78 16.47 20.00
C ILE A 129 18.83 17.56 20.49
N PHE A 130 19.38 18.55 21.20
CA PHE A 130 18.62 19.70 21.67
C PHE A 130 18.00 20.45 20.49
N ASN A 131 16.72 20.81 20.63
CA ASN A 131 15.93 21.49 19.62
C ASN A 131 15.31 22.77 20.20
N PRO A 132 15.91 23.96 19.96
CA PRO A 132 15.55 25.24 20.59
C PRO A 132 14.26 25.90 20.09
N TYR A 133 13.25 25.10 19.75
CA TYR A 133 11.83 25.51 19.78
C TYR A 133 11.27 26.37 18.65
N THR A 134 11.98 26.60 17.55
CA THR A 134 11.44 27.38 16.44
C THR A 134 11.73 26.72 15.09
N GLY A 135 10.72 26.65 14.21
CA GLY A 135 10.88 26.12 12.84
C GLY A 135 11.75 26.98 11.92
N ARG A 136 12.28 28.10 12.43
CA ARG A 136 13.21 29.03 11.78
C ARG A 136 14.27 29.41 12.82
N PHE A 137 15.56 29.40 12.47
CA PHE A 137 16.61 30.03 13.29
C PHE A 137 16.35 31.53 13.40
N VAL A 138 15.44 31.96 14.26
CA VAL A 138 15.37 33.34 14.70
C VAL A 138 16.27 33.42 15.92
N LYS A 139 17.42 34.08 15.76
CA LYS A 139 18.31 34.43 16.86
C LYS A 139 17.56 35.30 17.86
N ASN A 140 16.86 34.69 18.81
CA ASN A 140 16.25 35.41 19.92
C ASN A 140 17.24 35.49 21.08
N ALA A 141 17.07 36.49 21.95
CA ALA A 141 17.91 36.80 23.11
C ALA A 141 18.17 35.63 24.09
N ASN A 142 17.46 34.51 23.95
CA ASN A 142 17.72 33.27 24.68
C ASN A 142 18.89 32.42 24.12
N GLU A 143 19.49 32.77 22.97
CA GLU A 143 20.70 32.07 22.45
C GLU A 143 21.88 32.14 23.43
N GLU A 144 22.00 33.20 24.26
CA GLU A 144 23.02 33.26 25.32
C GLU A 144 22.81 32.19 26.41
N LYS A 145 21.58 31.72 26.61
CA LYS A 145 21.27 30.59 27.51
C LYS A 145 21.52 29.23 26.86
N ILE A 146 21.55 29.13 25.52
CA ILE A 146 21.83 27.86 24.82
C ILE A 146 23.29 27.43 25.02
N ASN A 147 24.21 28.40 25.09
CA ASN A 147 25.63 28.14 25.45
C ASN A 147 25.81 27.64 26.89
N LEU A 148 24.77 27.71 27.74
CA LEU A 148 24.79 27.20 29.12
C LEU A 148 24.28 25.75 29.24
N LEU A 149 23.67 25.18 28.19
CA LEU A 149 23.27 23.78 28.19
C LEU A 149 24.52 22.90 28.07
N LYS A 150 24.85 22.18 29.15
CA LYS A 150 26.01 21.28 29.21
C LYS A 150 25.95 20.17 28.14
N ASP A 151 24.75 19.64 27.87
CA ASP A 151 24.56 18.47 27.02
C ASP A 151 23.62 18.76 25.84
N THR A 152 24.22 19.13 24.70
CA THR A 152 23.46 19.34 23.46
C THR A 152 22.92 18.04 22.86
N LYS A 153 23.45 16.89 23.29
CA LYS A 153 23.03 15.55 22.88
C LYS A 153 22.83 14.70 24.12
N ILE A 154 21.72 13.99 24.17
CA ILE A 154 21.37 13.12 25.29
C ILE A 154 20.91 11.74 24.80
N LYS A 155 21.01 10.76 25.69
CA LYS A 155 20.50 9.40 25.50
C LYS A 155 19.54 9.05 26.66
N ILE A 156 18.73 8.02 26.45
CA ILE A 156 17.98 7.39 27.53
C ILE A 156 18.88 6.34 28.17
N SER A 157 19.00 6.39 29.50
CA SER A 157 19.96 5.57 30.23
C SER A 157 19.35 4.23 30.62
N ASN A 158 18.06 4.24 30.97
CA ASN A 158 17.30 3.07 31.38
C ASN A 158 16.18 2.78 30.38
N LYS A 159 16.11 1.54 29.90
CA LYS A 159 15.05 1.07 28.99
C LYS A 159 13.69 0.94 29.68
N ASN A 160 13.68 0.84 31.01
CA ASN A 160 12.45 0.79 31.77
C ASN A 160 11.79 2.16 31.78
N PHE A 161 10.48 2.17 31.56
CA PHE A 161 9.66 3.37 31.60
C PHE A 161 8.36 3.12 32.34
N ASP A 162 7.80 4.20 32.85
CA ASP A 162 6.39 4.26 33.19
C ASP A 162 5.61 4.91 32.04
N PHE A 163 4.30 4.73 31.98
CA PHE A 163 3.49 5.40 30.97
C PHE A 163 2.20 5.96 31.54
N ILE A 164 1.72 7.03 30.93
CA ILE A 164 0.45 7.68 31.21
C ILE A 164 -0.41 7.59 29.96
N LYS A 165 -1.63 7.06 30.09
CA LYS A 165 -2.62 7.02 29.02
C LYS A 165 -3.61 8.17 29.18
N ILE A 166 -3.84 8.92 28.11
CA ILE A 166 -4.85 9.97 28.01
C ILE A 166 -5.78 9.59 26.86
N ASP A 167 -7.04 9.34 27.16
CA ASP A 167 -8.07 9.08 26.16
C ASP A 167 -8.59 10.42 25.61
N ARG A 168 -8.54 10.58 24.30
CA ARG A 168 -9.04 11.76 23.58
C ARG A 168 -10.45 11.50 23.08
N GLU A 169 -11.16 12.59 22.77
CA GLU A 169 -12.47 12.50 22.13
C GLU A 169 -12.37 11.71 20.80
N ALA A 170 -13.22 10.68 20.70
CA ALA A 170 -13.41 9.86 19.51
C ALA A 170 -14.27 10.66 18.51
N ASP A 171 -13.65 11.60 17.81
CA ASP A 171 -14.33 12.41 16.79
C ASP A 171 -14.60 11.53 15.55
N GLN A 172 -13.61 11.37 14.68
CA GLN A 172 -13.68 10.55 13.46
C GLN A 172 -13.02 9.16 13.59
N PHE A 173 -12.55 8.82 14.80
CA PHE A 173 -11.81 7.59 15.08
C PHE A 173 -12.57 6.74 16.08
N ASP A 174 -12.59 5.42 15.89
CA ASP A 174 -13.24 4.46 16.81
C ASP A 174 -12.57 4.47 18.19
N LYS A 175 -11.24 4.68 18.20
CA LYS A 175 -10.40 4.88 19.38
C LYS A 175 -9.41 6.00 19.11
N ASN A 176 -9.14 6.84 20.09
CA ASN A 176 -8.11 7.87 20.03
C ASN A 176 -7.48 8.04 21.41
N SER A 177 -6.28 7.51 21.61
CA SER A 177 -5.56 7.54 22.89
C SER A 177 -4.14 8.02 22.66
N VAL A 178 -3.60 8.77 23.61
CA VAL A 178 -2.19 9.17 23.62
C VAL A 178 -1.53 8.62 24.86
N TYR A 179 -0.33 8.09 24.68
CA TYR A 179 0.52 7.59 25.73
C TYR A 179 1.73 8.50 25.87
N TYR A 180 2.09 8.84 27.11
CA TYR A 180 3.34 9.52 27.43
C TYR A 180 4.26 8.53 28.13
N LEU A 181 5.31 8.10 27.43
CA LEU A 181 6.33 7.17 27.92
C LEU A 181 7.39 7.95 28.70
N ILE A 182 7.65 7.56 29.94
CA ILE A 182 8.46 8.31 30.90
C ILE A 182 9.74 7.53 31.21
N PHE A 183 10.84 7.98 30.62
CA PHE A 183 12.17 7.41 30.82
C PHE A 183 12.98 8.24 31.80
N ASP A 184 13.88 7.59 32.54
CA ASP A 184 14.79 8.22 33.50
C ASP A 184 14.09 9.20 34.47
N LYS A 185 12.79 8.98 34.72
CA LYS A 185 11.87 9.80 35.55
C LYS A 185 11.56 11.22 35.05
N ASN A 186 12.24 11.74 34.03
CA ASN A 186 12.06 13.12 33.58
C ASN A 186 12.03 13.30 32.05
N LYS A 187 12.16 12.22 31.27
CA LYS A 187 12.16 12.25 29.80
C LYS A 187 10.85 11.69 29.27
N PHE A 188 10.08 12.49 28.56
CA PHE A 188 8.75 12.16 28.07
C PHE A 188 8.77 12.02 26.56
N ILE A 189 8.33 10.88 26.05
CA ILE A 189 8.12 10.63 24.62
C ILE A 189 6.64 10.33 24.40
N ARG A 190 6.03 11.05 23.46
CA ARG A 190 4.62 10.89 23.12
C ARG A 190 4.44 9.73 22.13
N PHE A 191 3.38 8.95 22.31
CA PHE A 191 3.01 7.83 21.47
C PHE A 191 1.50 7.87 21.21
N THR A 192 1.11 7.95 19.94
CA THR A 192 -0.30 8.11 19.55
C THR A 192 -0.86 6.76 19.11
N VAL A 193 -2.10 6.47 19.52
CA VAL A 193 -2.87 5.29 19.12
C VAL A 193 -4.24 5.73 18.66
N PHE A 194 -4.65 5.27 17.48
CA PHE A 194 -6.03 5.44 17.03
C PHE A 194 -6.49 4.25 16.22
N GLU A 195 -7.80 4.10 16.09
CA GLU A 195 -8.45 3.00 15.39
C GLU A 195 -9.37 3.57 14.32
N THR A 196 -9.24 3.03 13.10
CA THR A 196 -10.12 3.33 11.97
C THR A 196 -10.46 2.05 11.25
N ASN A 197 -11.73 1.77 11.00
CA ASN A 197 -12.15 0.59 10.24
C ASN A 197 -11.59 -0.73 10.82
N ASN A 198 -11.55 -0.86 12.15
CA ASN A 198 -10.96 -1.98 12.90
C ASN A 198 -9.44 -2.18 12.67
N GLU A 199 -8.73 -1.21 12.10
CA GLU A 199 -7.27 -1.22 11.98
C GLU A 199 -6.67 -0.33 13.07
N LEU A 200 -5.84 -0.92 13.95
CA LEU A 200 -5.12 -0.18 14.96
C LEU A 200 -3.87 0.49 14.35
N LYS A 201 -3.81 1.81 14.47
CA LYS A 201 -2.73 2.64 13.95
C LYS A 201 -1.99 3.31 15.09
N THR A 202 -0.66 3.30 15.00
CA THR A 202 0.22 3.74 16.09
C THR A 202 1.41 4.56 15.56
N LYS A 203 1.86 5.53 16.36
CA LYS A 203 3.03 6.35 16.00
C LYS A 203 3.78 6.81 17.24
N LEU A 204 5.08 6.51 17.28
CA LEU A 204 6.02 7.08 18.23
C LEU A 204 6.48 8.46 17.76
N ASP A 205 6.44 9.47 18.61
CA ASP A 205 6.96 10.79 18.26
C ASP A 205 8.49 10.80 18.34
N PHE A 206 9.13 11.52 17.41
CA PHE A 206 10.59 11.70 17.43
C PHE A 206 11.04 12.80 18.39
N ASN A 207 10.10 13.56 18.98
CA ASN A 207 10.38 14.60 19.95
C ASN A 207 10.33 14.02 21.36
N MET A 208 11.25 14.47 22.21
CA MET A 208 11.34 14.13 23.62
C MET A 208 11.35 15.41 24.44
N PHE A 209 10.51 15.45 25.48
CA PHE A 209 10.44 16.57 26.43
C PHE A 209 11.17 16.17 27.71
N VAL A 210 12.12 16.97 28.14
CA VAL A 210 12.97 16.68 29.30
C VAL A 210 12.74 17.75 30.35
N LEU A 211 12.15 17.39 31.48
CA LEU A 211 11.98 18.31 32.61
C LEU A 211 13.35 18.62 33.24
N GLU A 212 13.60 19.89 33.55
CA GLU A 212 14.79 20.30 34.30
C GLU A 212 14.77 19.71 35.71
N ASP A 213 13.61 19.76 36.36
CA ASP A 213 13.39 19.27 37.72
C ASP A 213 12.44 18.08 37.73
N GLN A 214 12.67 17.10 38.62
CA GLN A 214 11.67 16.06 38.86
C GLN A 214 10.45 16.67 39.52
N ILE A 215 9.27 16.38 38.97
CA ILE A 215 7.99 16.83 39.50
C ILE A 215 7.28 15.67 40.20
N ALA A 216 6.47 16.00 41.22
CA ALA A 216 5.74 14.98 41.97
C ALA A 216 4.63 14.31 41.16
N ASP A 217 4.04 15.02 40.20
CA ASP A 217 2.94 14.53 39.37
C ASP A 217 3.27 14.63 37.87
N ASN A 218 3.73 13.52 37.30
CA ASN A 218 4.02 13.41 35.87
C ASN A 218 2.77 13.56 34.98
N PHE A 219 1.56 13.29 35.52
CA PHE A 219 0.31 13.45 34.78
C PHE A 219 0.03 14.91 34.47
N SER A 220 0.24 15.81 35.43
CA SER A 220 0.06 17.24 35.21
C SER A 220 0.88 17.79 34.03
N PHE A 221 2.12 17.32 33.85
CA PHE A 221 2.97 17.74 32.72
C PHE A 221 2.52 17.10 31.41
N ALA A 222 2.25 15.79 31.39
CA ALA A 222 1.71 15.11 30.21
C ALA A 222 0.39 15.74 29.72
N ASN A 223 -0.50 16.08 30.64
CA ASN A 223 -1.76 16.74 30.36
C ASN A 223 -1.57 18.18 29.86
N ALA A 224 -0.59 18.92 30.39
CA ALA A 224 -0.25 20.26 29.88
C ALA A 224 0.24 20.21 28.42
N ILE A 225 1.09 19.24 28.08
CA ILE A 225 1.53 19.04 26.69
C ILE A 225 0.34 18.67 25.81
N GLU A 226 -0.51 17.74 26.22
CA GLU A 226 -1.63 17.29 25.38
C GLU A 226 -2.67 18.40 25.15
N ASN A 227 -2.95 19.24 26.15
CA ASN A 227 -3.82 20.39 25.98
C ASN A 227 -3.24 21.40 24.98
N TRP A 228 -1.92 21.62 25.03
CA TRP A 228 -1.25 22.45 24.04
C TRP A 228 -1.33 21.84 22.63
N VAL A 229 -1.08 20.53 22.48
CA VAL A 229 -1.25 19.82 21.21
C VAL A 229 -2.68 19.98 20.69
N LYS A 230 -3.71 19.83 21.54
CA LYS A 230 -5.12 20.04 21.15
C LYS A 230 -5.35 21.47 20.63
N SER A 231 -4.74 22.47 21.25
CA SER A 231 -4.83 23.87 20.78
C SER A 231 -4.14 24.11 19.44
N GLU A 232 -2.98 23.48 19.20
CA GLU A 232 -2.29 23.55 17.92
C GLU A 232 -3.04 22.82 16.81
N GLU A 233 -3.72 21.71 17.12
CA GLU A 233 -4.61 21.04 16.15
C GLU A 233 -5.78 21.94 15.72
N GLN A 234 -6.39 22.65 16.67
CA GLN A 234 -7.48 23.59 16.38
C GLN A 234 -7.01 24.78 15.54
N LYS A 235 -5.82 25.30 15.86
CA LYS A 235 -5.18 26.36 15.10
C LYS A 235 -4.88 25.90 13.67
N TYR A 236 -4.26 24.72 13.51
CA TYR A 236 -3.97 24.14 12.21
C TYR A 236 -5.23 23.93 11.36
N PHE A 237 -6.33 23.47 11.98
CA PHE A 237 -7.62 23.38 11.31
C PHE A 237 -8.14 24.73 10.83
N LYS A 238 -8.09 25.76 11.69
CA LYS A 238 -8.54 27.12 11.36
C LYS A 238 -7.72 27.71 10.21
N ASP A 239 -6.40 27.58 10.25
CA ASP A 239 -5.49 28.10 9.22
C ASP A 239 -5.75 27.42 7.86
N LYS A 240 -5.98 26.10 7.85
CA LYS A 240 -6.37 25.37 6.64
C LYS A 240 -7.75 25.79 6.11
N LEU A 241 -8.71 26.01 7.00
CA LEU A 241 -10.05 26.43 6.63
C LEU A 241 -10.05 27.83 5.98
N GLU A 242 -9.25 28.74 6.53
CA GLU A 242 -9.06 30.09 5.98
C GLU A 242 -8.37 30.03 4.61
N SER A 243 -7.27 29.29 4.50
CA SER A 243 -6.56 29.10 3.23
C SER A 243 -7.45 28.46 2.14
N ALA A 244 -8.24 27.44 2.50
CA ALA A 244 -9.14 26.78 1.57
C ALA A 244 -10.29 27.71 1.12
N ARG A 245 -10.76 28.59 2.02
CA ARG A 245 -11.76 29.61 1.69
C ARG A 245 -11.21 30.67 0.75
N GLU A 246 -10.00 31.15 0.98
CA GLU A 246 -9.31 32.11 0.11
C GLU A 246 -9.14 31.52 -1.30
N ASN A 247 -8.55 30.32 -1.41
CA ASN A 247 -8.37 29.64 -2.70
C ASN A 247 -9.70 29.44 -3.44
N LEU A 248 -10.76 28.98 -2.76
CA LEU A 248 -12.08 28.80 -3.37
C LEU A 248 -12.66 30.13 -3.86
N THR A 249 -12.45 31.21 -3.12
CA THR A 249 -12.92 32.55 -3.48
C THR A 249 -12.18 33.09 -4.70
N ASP A 250 -10.86 32.88 -4.76
CA ASP A 250 -10.02 33.34 -5.86
C ASP A 250 -10.30 32.55 -7.14
N ASP A 251 -10.38 31.22 -7.07
CA ASP A 251 -10.78 30.35 -8.19
C ASP A 251 -12.16 30.73 -8.76
N PHE A 252 -13.11 31.08 -7.88
CA PHE A 252 -14.44 31.52 -8.29
C PHE A 252 -14.38 32.89 -8.99
N LYS A 253 -13.65 33.86 -8.45
CA LYS A 253 -13.51 35.20 -9.06
C LYS A 253 -12.84 35.14 -10.42
N GLU A 254 -11.79 34.33 -10.57
CA GLU A 254 -11.07 34.15 -11.83
C GLU A 254 -12.02 33.61 -12.91
N LYS A 255 -12.68 32.48 -12.64
CA LYS A 255 -13.62 31.86 -13.59
C LYS A 255 -14.84 32.72 -13.89
N LYS A 256 -15.35 33.44 -12.88
CA LYS A 256 -16.44 34.39 -13.08
C LYS A 256 -16.03 35.52 -14.03
N SER A 257 -14.84 36.10 -13.85
CA SER A 257 -14.31 37.13 -14.73
C SER A 257 -14.15 36.62 -16.17
N GLU A 258 -13.65 35.39 -16.35
CA GLU A 258 -13.51 34.77 -17.68
C GLU A 258 -14.85 34.60 -18.40
N LEU A 259 -15.88 34.15 -17.68
CA LEU A 259 -17.23 33.98 -18.23
C LEU A 259 -17.89 35.32 -18.54
N GLU A 260 -17.74 36.31 -17.66
CA GLU A 260 -18.26 37.67 -17.88
C GLU A 260 -17.59 38.33 -19.11
N ASP A 261 -16.28 38.18 -19.26
CA ASP A 261 -15.53 38.64 -20.44
C ASP A 261 -16.00 37.92 -21.73
N LYS A 262 -16.24 36.62 -21.66
CA LYS A 262 -16.76 35.82 -22.78
C LYS A 262 -18.16 36.30 -23.19
N ILE A 263 -19.05 36.55 -22.24
CA ILE A 263 -20.39 37.12 -22.47
C ILE A 263 -20.28 38.53 -23.08
N ALA A 264 -19.39 39.38 -22.56
CA ALA A 264 -19.19 40.73 -23.07
C ALA A 264 -18.69 40.74 -24.52
N ARG A 265 -17.74 39.84 -24.86
CA ARG A 265 -17.25 39.67 -26.24
C ARG A 265 -18.38 39.26 -27.18
N PHE A 266 -19.19 38.27 -26.80
CA PHE A 266 -20.32 37.84 -27.64
C PHE A 266 -21.37 38.95 -27.86
N LYS A 267 -21.63 39.77 -26.84
CA LYS A 267 -22.51 40.95 -26.97
C LYS A 267 -21.92 42.02 -27.89
N SER A 268 -20.60 42.21 -27.89
CA SER A 268 -19.94 43.17 -28.79
C SER A 268 -19.89 42.68 -30.24
N SER A 269 -19.77 41.37 -30.48
CA SER A 269 -19.77 40.79 -31.82
C SER A 269 -21.15 40.69 -32.46
N SER A 270 -22.24 40.68 -31.68
CA SER A 270 -23.61 40.71 -32.20
C SER A 270 -24.12 42.13 -32.54
N GLY A 271 -23.34 43.17 -32.20
CA GLY A 271 -23.69 44.57 -32.42
C GLY A 271 -23.13 45.21 -33.70
N GLN A 272 -22.54 44.45 -34.63
CA GLN A 272 -21.95 45.00 -35.86
C GLN A 272 -22.87 44.86 -37.09
N SER A 273 -23.96 45.63 -37.12
CA SER A 273 -24.31 46.46 -38.28
C SER A 273 -25.30 47.54 -37.84
N LEU A 274 -24.85 48.79 -37.90
CA LEU A 274 -25.63 49.98 -38.22
C LEU A 274 -24.70 51.18 -38.01
N ASP A 275 -24.01 51.54 -39.08
CA ASP A 275 -23.64 52.92 -39.36
C ASP A 275 -23.97 53.17 -40.83
N SER A 276 -25.08 53.87 -41.07
CA SER A 276 -25.14 54.99 -42.02
C SER A 276 -26.43 55.78 -41.79
N ASP A 277 -26.23 56.94 -41.18
CA ASP A 277 -26.81 58.24 -41.53
C ASP A 277 -28.31 58.53 -41.31
N ASP A 278 -28.49 59.52 -40.43
CA ASP A 278 -29.33 60.72 -40.54
C ASP A 278 -30.78 60.76 -40.00
N GLU A 279 -30.94 61.80 -39.17
CA GLU A 279 -32.12 62.62 -38.86
C GLU A 279 -33.11 62.22 -37.74
N GLU A 280 -33.11 63.11 -36.73
CA GLU A 280 -34.21 63.66 -35.92
C GLU A 280 -35.56 62.92 -35.93
N ASP A 281 -36.01 62.44 -34.75
CA ASP A 281 -37.22 62.97 -34.09
C ASP A 281 -37.57 62.20 -32.80
N GLU A 282 -38.16 62.94 -31.86
CA GLU A 282 -38.76 62.47 -30.61
C GLU A 282 -39.93 61.49 -30.88
N ASP A 283 -39.93 60.29 -30.28
CA ASP A 283 -41.04 59.80 -29.44
C ASP A 283 -40.83 58.35 -28.94
N GLY A 284 -41.39 58.05 -27.77
CA GLY A 284 -41.23 56.77 -27.06
C GLY A 284 -41.75 55.55 -27.83
N GLY A 285 -40.87 54.59 -28.08
CA GLY A 285 -41.21 53.29 -28.66
C GLY A 285 -41.87 52.34 -27.67
N GLU A 286 -43.17 52.10 -27.86
CA GLU A 286 -43.98 51.13 -27.10
C GLU A 286 -43.59 49.68 -27.44
N PHE A 287 -43.23 48.90 -26.42
CA PHE A 287 -42.87 47.47 -26.56
C PHE A 287 -44.10 46.55 -26.48
N CYS A 288 -44.09 45.47 -27.28
CA CYS A 288 -45.07 44.37 -27.18
C CYS A 288 -45.00 43.72 -25.78
N SER A 289 -46.12 43.79 -25.05
CA SER A 289 -46.28 43.25 -23.69
C SER A 289 -47.61 42.52 -23.56
N LEU A 290 -47.78 41.74 -22.47
CA LEU A 290 -49.02 41.01 -22.17
C LEU A 290 -50.27 41.92 -22.06
N GLU A 291 -50.07 43.23 -21.86
CA GLU A 291 -51.13 44.22 -21.66
C GLU A 291 -51.54 44.93 -22.97
N ARG A 292 -50.73 44.85 -24.04
CA ARG A 292 -50.99 45.47 -25.35
C ARG A 292 -50.74 44.51 -26.52
N LEU A 293 -51.57 43.45 -26.55
CA LEU A 293 -51.51 42.38 -27.55
C LEU A 293 -51.81 42.85 -28.99
N ASP A 294 -52.47 43.99 -29.16
CA ASP A 294 -52.75 44.64 -30.43
C ASP A 294 -51.49 45.05 -31.20
N LEU A 295 -50.40 45.32 -30.47
CA LEU A 295 -49.09 45.71 -31.02
C LEU A 295 -48.16 44.51 -31.30
N CYS A 296 -48.59 43.29 -30.98
CA CYS A 296 -47.80 42.08 -31.17
C CYS A 296 -48.11 41.39 -32.51
N SER A 297 -47.09 40.84 -33.18
CA SER A 297 -47.28 40.01 -34.36
C SER A 297 -47.99 38.69 -34.01
N ASP A 298 -48.66 38.07 -34.99
CA ASP A 298 -49.45 36.86 -34.74
C ASP A 298 -48.61 35.67 -34.24
N GLY A 299 -47.33 35.63 -34.58
CA GLY A 299 -46.36 34.68 -34.01
C GLY A 299 -46.02 34.97 -32.54
N ALA A 300 -45.86 36.24 -32.17
CA ALA A 300 -45.59 36.63 -30.79
C ALA A 300 -46.80 36.42 -29.86
N LYS A 301 -48.02 36.64 -30.39
CA LYS A 301 -49.28 36.32 -29.69
C LYS A 301 -49.39 34.83 -29.37
N ALA A 302 -49.01 33.96 -30.31
CA ALA A 302 -49.06 32.51 -30.12
C ALA A 302 -48.10 32.01 -29.03
N ILE A 303 -46.95 32.67 -28.87
CA ILE A 303 -45.94 32.33 -27.86
C ILE A 303 -46.38 32.80 -26.47
N LEU A 304 -46.92 34.02 -26.35
CA LEU A 304 -47.41 34.57 -25.08
C LEU A 304 -48.65 33.83 -24.55
N LEU A 305 -49.51 33.31 -25.44
CA LEU A 305 -50.72 32.55 -25.07
C LEU A 305 -50.48 31.03 -24.92
N GLY A 306 -49.31 30.52 -25.31
CA GLY A 306 -49.05 29.08 -25.48
C GLY A 306 -48.52 28.31 -24.27
N ARG A 307 -48.21 28.95 -23.13
CA ARG A 307 -47.67 28.24 -21.94
C ARG A 307 -48.77 27.74 -21.00
N ASN A 308 -49.46 26.66 -21.41
CA ASN A 308 -50.03 25.68 -20.47
C ASN A 308 -50.53 24.41 -21.19
N ARG A 309 -49.70 23.35 -21.25
CA ARG A 309 -50.04 21.92 -20.96
C ARG A 309 -48.94 20.94 -21.43
N ARG A 310 -48.85 19.82 -20.71
CA ARG A 310 -47.77 18.81 -20.66
C ARG A 310 -47.85 17.70 -21.74
N ALA A 311 -46.70 17.02 -21.89
CA ALA A 311 -46.48 15.55 -21.89
C ALA A 311 -46.27 14.76 -23.20
N PHE A 312 -45.07 14.15 -23.26
CA PHE A 312 -44.67 12.77 -23.66
C PHE A 312 -44.92 12.17 -25.07
N ALA A 313 -43.84 11.48 -25.50
CA ALA A 313 -43.75 10.23 -26.29
C ALA A 313 -43.39 10.28 -27.79
N THR A 314 -42.16 9.84 -28.08
CA THR A 314 -41.65 8.97 -29.17
C THR A 314 -42.49 8.77 -30.44
N THR A 315 -41.86 8.87 -31.63
CA THR A 315 -41.59 7.76 -32.59
C THR A 315 -40.85 8.27 -33.84
N ARG A 316 -39.85 7.49 -34.31
CA ARG A 316 -39.12 7.65 -35.59
C ARG A 316 -40.06 7.62 -36.81
N ARG A 317 -39.81 8.46 -37.81
CA ARG A 317 -40.03 8.12 -39.24
C ARG A 317 -39.16 8.95 -40.17
N ASN A 318 -38.40 8.25 -41.01
CA ASN A 318 -37.72 8.76 -42.18
C ASN A 318 -38.76 9.27 -43.20
N VAL A 319 -38.57 10.48 -43.72
CA VAL A 319 -39.11 10.91 -45.01
C VAL A 319 -38.03 11.66 -45.78
N SER A 320 -37.96 11.32 -47.07
CA SER A 320 -36.95 11.70 -48.04
C SER A 320 -36.94 13.19 -48.38
N VAL A 321 -35.73 13.67 -48.63
CA VAL A 321 -35.35 14.96 -49.18
C VAL A 321 -35.91 15.15 -50.60
N THR A 322 -36.55 16.29 -50.85
CA THR A 322 -36.54 16.97 -52.15
C THR A 322 -36.05 18.39 -51.96
N ASN A 323 -35.02 18.73 -52.72
CA ASN A 323 -34.34 20.02 -52.75
C ASN A 323 -35.30 21.21 -52.92
N PHE A 324 -35.08 22.26 -52.13
CA PHE A 324 -35.16 23.64 -52.61
C PHE A 324 -34.13 24.49 -51.83
N GLN A 325 -33.27 25.17 -52.58
CA GLN A 325 -32.35 26.18 -52.08
C GLN A 325 -33.17 27.42 -51.72
N ASP A 326 -32.94 27.97 -50.52
CA ASP A 326 -32.99 29.41 -50.30
C ASP A 326 -31.93 29.77 -49.25
N ILE A 327 -31.27 30.88 -49.54
CA ILE A 327 -30.03 31.35 -48.93
C ILE A 327 -30.35 31.94 -47.55
N ASP A 328 -29.77 31.31 -46.54
CA ASP A 328 -29.83 31.69 -45.13
C ASP A 328 -28.99 32.95 -44.87
N THR A 329 -29.62 34.03 -44.44
CA THR A 329 -28.96 35.20 -43.80
C THR A 329 -29.35 35.34 -42.32
N ASN A 330 -30.05 34.36 -41.74
CA ASN A 330 -30.49 34.35 -40.33
C ASN A 330 -29.68 33.40 -39.42
N SER A 331 -28.60 32.78 -39.91
CA SER A 331 -27.88 31.74 -39.16
C SER A 331 -26.82 32.26 -38.19
N GLU A 332 -26.27 33.48 -38.39
CA GLU A 332 -25.23 34.03 -37.52
C GLU A 332 -25.78 34.71 -36.24
N GLN A 333 -26.91 35.42 -36.32
CA GLN A 333 -27.55 36.03 -35.15
C GLN A 333 -28.13 35.00 -34.16
N ASN A 334 -28.65 33.87 -34.68
CA ASN A 334 -29.15 32.78 -33.84
C ASN A 334 -28.01 32.03 -33.12
N LYS A 335 -26.83 31.94 -33.72
CA LYS A 335 -25.67 31.27 -33.13
C LYS A 335 -25.07 32.06 -31.97
N SER A 336 -24.92 33.39 -32.13
CA SER A 336 -24.43 34.28 -31.06
C SER A 336 -25.38 34.35 -29.86
N SER A 337 -26.71 34.36 -30.11
CA SER A 337 -27.72 34.38 -29.04
C SER A 337 -27.71 33.09 -28.21
N GLN A 338 -27.46 31.95 -28.86
CA GLN A 338 -27.37 30.66 -28.19
C GLN A 338 -26.08 30.55 -27.36
N GLU A 339 -24.94 31.02 -27.88
CA GLU A 339 -23.66 31.05 -27.16
C GLU A 339 -23.69 31.95 -25.91
N ILE A 340 -24.43 33.07 -25.95
CA ILE A 340 -24.68 33.93 -24.78
C ILE A 340 -25.56 33.22 -23.75
N SER A 341 -26.60 32.50 -24.20
CA SER A 341 -27.48 31.73 -23.30
C SER A 341 -26.69 30.63 -22.58
N ASP A 342 -25.84 29.91 -23.29
CA ASP A 342 -25.02 28.84 -22.74
C ASP A 342 -23.99 29.38 -21.73
N ALA A 343 -23.34 30.51 -22.03
CA ALA A 343 -22.39 31.13 -21.09
C ALA A 343 -23.07 31.70 -19.82
N ASN A 344 -24.29 32.22 -19.93
CA ASN A 344 -25.06 32.64 -18.75
C ASN A 344 -25.51 31.45 -17.89
N LEU A 345 -25.85 30.31 -18.51
CA LEU A 345 -26.15 29.08 -17.80
C LEU A 345 -24.92 28.58 -17.05
N GLU A 346 -23.76 28.56 -17.71
CA GLU A 346 -22.47 28.19 -17.13
C GLU A 346 -22.10 29.09 -15.93
N LEU A 347 -22.38 30.40 -16.01
CA LEU A 347 -22.18 31.33 -14.90
C LEU A 347 -23.12 31.03 -13.72
N ALA A 348 -24.39 30.74 -13.98
CA ALA A 348 -25.34 30.38 -12.93
C ALA A 348 -24.97 29.06 -12.23
N GLU A 349 -24.55 28.05 -13.00
CA GLU A 349 -24.03 26.79 -12.48
C GLU A 349 -22.75 26.99 -11.64
N LEU A 350 -21.86 27.88 -12.07
CA LEU A 350 -20.64 28.24 -11.32
C LEU A 350 -20.99 28.89 -9.97
N GLU A 351 -21.96 29.80 -9.92
CA GLU A 351 -22.41 30.46 -8.69
C GLU A 351 -23.09 29.49 -7.73
N GLU A 352 -23.90 28.56 -8.25
CA GLU A 352 -24.52 27.50 -7.44
C GLU A 352 -23.46 26.54 -6.88
N LYS A 353 -22.51 26.11 -7.72
CA LYS A 353 -21.39 25.27 -7.28
C LYS A 353 -20.58 25.94 -6.18
N TYR A 354 -20.20 27.22 -6.34
CA TYR A 354 -19.46 27.96 -5.33
C TYR A 354 -20.19 28.02 -3.98
N LYS A 355 -21.51 28.25 -3.98
CA LYS A 355 -22.33 28.23 -2.75
C LYS A 355 -22.32 26.85 -2.10
N ASN A 356 -22.46 25.80 -2.89
CA ASN A 356 -22.44 24.42 -2.39
C ASN A 356 -21.06 24.03 -1.83
N ASP A 357 -19.97 24.42 -2.51
CA ASP A 357 -18.60 24.16 -2.06
C ASP A 357 -18.30 24.93 -0.75
N LEU A 358 -18.75 26.19 -0.64
CA LEU A 358 -18.58 27.01 0.56
C LEU A 358 -19.39 26.46 1.75
N ALA A 359 -20.60 25.95 1.51
CA ALA A 359 -21.42 25.31 2.54
C ALA A 359 -20.79 24.01 3.06
N ASN A 360 -20.05 23.28 2.22
CA ASN A 360 -19.41 22.01 2.56
C ASN A 360 -17.93 22.14 2.97
N LEU A 361 -17.36 23.35 2.93
CA LEU A 361 -15.93 23.59 3.11
C LEU A 361 -15.38 23.05 4.45
N ASP A 362 -16.12 23.23 5.55
CA ASP A 362 -15.74 22.72 6.87
C ASP A 362 -15.57 21.19 6.87
N ASN A 363 -16.53 20.47 6.27
CA ASN A 363 -16.49 19.01 6.14
C ASN A 363 -15.34 18.57 5.23
N THR A 364 -15.10 19.28 4.13
CA THR A 364 -13.98 19.01 3.22
C THR A 364 -12.64 19.12 3.97
N VAL A 365 -12.44 20.19 4.73
CA VAL A 365 -11.20 20.40 5.51
C VAL A 365 -11.07 19.37 6.64
N LYS A 366 -12.17 19.01 7.33
CA LYS A 366 -12.17 17.92 8.32
C LYS A 366 -11.77 16.59 7.70
N ASN A 367 -12.28 16.25 6.52
CA ASN A 367 -11.91 15.02 5.81
C ASN A 367 -10.45 15.03 5.35
N GLN A 368 -9.92 16.18 4.91
CA GLN A 368 -8.49 16.32 4.62
C GLN A 368 -7.64 16.09 5.88
N LEU A 369 -8.03 16.69 7.00
CA LEU A 369 -7.35 16.54 8.28
C LEU A 369 -7.41 15.09 8.78
N PHE A 370 -8.54 14.41 8.61
CA PHE A 370 -8.69 12.99 8.88
C PHE A 370 -7.68 12.16 8.08
N ASN A 371 -7.60 12.39 6.76
CA ASN A 371 -6.67 11.68 5.89
C ASN A 371 -5.20 11.95 6.29
N GLU A 372 -4.86 13.19 6.63
CA GLU A 372 -3.54 13.54 7.15
C GLU A 372 -3.22 12.86 8.49
N LYS A 373 -4.19 12.71 9.39
CA LYS A 373 -4.00 11.97 10.64
C LYS A 373 -3.87 10.47 10.37
N ASN A 374 -4.60 9.94 9.39
CA ASN A 374 -4.67 8.52 9.06
C ASN A 374 -3.44 8.00 8.27
N ASP A 375 -2.82 8.85 7.44
CA ASP A 375 -1.56 8.54 6.76
C ASP A 375 -0.35 8.79 7.67
N LEU A 376 -0.09 7.85 8.57
CA LEU A 376 1.01 7.95 9.52
C LEU A 376 2.41 7.96 8.90
N THR A 377 2.54 7.47 7.65
CA THR A 377 3.83 7.24 6.99
C THR A 377 4.29 8.42 6.16
N SER A 378 3.37 9.14 5.52
CA SER A 378 3.69 10.27 4.63
C SER A 378 3.29 11.61 5.22
N SER A 379 2.31 11.63 6.12
CA SER A 379 1.85 12.87 6.72
C SER A 379 2.80 13.40 7.79
N ASN A 380 3.13 14.67 7.63
CA ASN A 380 3.82 15.49 8.62
C ASN A 380 2.85 16.13 9.63
N PHE A 381 1.61 15.68 9.76
CA PHE A 381 0.64 16.29 10.65
C PHE A 381 1.14 16.43 12.11
N PHE A 382 1.44 15.29 12.75
CA PHE A 382 1.90 15.27 14.14
C PHE A 382 3.25 15.97 14.34
N SER A 383 4.12 15.93 13.32
CA SER A 383 5.38 16.67 13.37
C SER A 383 5.12 18.17 13.30
N ASN A 384 4.30 18.64 12.35
CA ASN A 384 4.01 20.06 12.15
C ASN A 384 3.45 20.72 13.41
N ILE A 385 2.47 20.08 14.07
CA ILE A 385 1.81 20.65 15.26
C ILE A 385 2.70 20.59 16.52
N THR A 386 3.72 19.71 16.56
CA THR A 386 4.62 19.60 17.73
C THR A 386 6.02 20.21 17.51
N THR A 387 6.31 20.67 16.29
CA THR A 387 7.64 21.18 15.92
C THR A 387 7.90 22.57 16.48
N ASP A 388 6.91 23.45 16.50
CA ASP A 388 7.05 24.80 17.05
C ASP A 388 6.34 24.86 18.41
N ILE A 389 7.11 24.89 19.48
CA ILE A 389 6.57 24.90 20.85
C ILE A 389 6.69 26.30 21.49
N SER A 390 7.01 27.32 20.69
CA SER A 390 7.08 28.69 21.17
C SER A 390 5.75 29.20 21.72
N SER A 391 4.63 28.63 21.27
CA SER A 391 3.27 28.92 21.78
C SER A 391 2.95 28.20 23.09
N PHE A 392 3.75 27.22 23.53
CA PHE A 392 3.45 26.46 24.75
C PHE A 392 3.88 27.22 25.99
N ASN A 393 2.91 27.84 26.66
CA ASN A 393 3.11 28.48 27.95
C ASN A 393 3.04 27.45 29.09
N SER A 394 4.10 26.67 29.24
CA SER A 394 4.19 25.65 30.28
C SER A 394 4.49 26.26 31.66
N PRO A 395 3.81 25.82 32.73
CA PRO A 395 4.20 26.16 34.10
C PRO A 395 5.49 25.43 34.54
N TYR A 396 5.97 24.46 33.75
CA TYR A 396 7.16 23.67 34.01
C TYR A 396 8.35 24.12 33.17
N LYS A 397 9.55 24.07 33.76
CA LYS A 397 10.79 24.23 33.01
C LYS A 397 11.19 22.91 32.37
N PHE A 398 11.35 22.91 31.06
CA PHE A 398 11.68 21.72 30.29
C PHE A 398 12.49 22.10 29.05
N HIS A 399 13.08 21.09 28.43
CA HIS A 399 13.84 21.16 27.18
C HIS A 399 13.24 20.22 26.14
N LYS A 400 13.18 20.63 24.88
CA LYS A 400 12.82 19.72 23.77
C LYS A 400 14.08 19.20 23.11
N TYR A 401 14.10 17.90 22.89
CA TYR A 401 15.10 17.20 22.11
C TYR A 401 14.40 16.44 20.99
N SER A 402 15.11 16.20 19.89
CA SER A 402 14.58 15.46 18.74
C SER A 402 15.53 14.33 18.36
N LEU A 403 14.97 13.21 17.87
CA LEU A 403 15.73 12.07 17.41
C LEU A 403 16.80 12.51 16.40
N TYR A 404 18.04 12.16 16.69
CA TYR A 404 19.21 12.64 15.97
C TYR A 404 19.99 11.51 15.29
N SER A 405 20.22 10.43 16.03
CA SER A 405 20.97 9.27 15.51
C SER A 405 20.59 7.98 16.22
N ILE A 406 20.97 6.88 15.59
CA ILE A 406 20.79 5.52 16.10
C ILE A 406 22.13 4.78 16.00
N ASP A 407 22.62 4.28 17.12
CA ASP A 407 23.89 3.54 17.23
C ASP A 407 23.60 2.08 17.61
N LEU A 408 23.09 1.32 16.64
CA LEU A 408 22.99 -0.13 16.74
C LEU A 408 24.34 -0.71 16.31
N GLU A 409 25.25 -0.96 17.26
CA GLU A 409 26.58 -1.53 16.96
C GLU A 409 26.46 -2.83 16.16
N LYS A 410 27.37 -3.04 15.19
CA LYS A 410 27.62 -4.39 14.66
C LYS A 410 28.28 -5.18 15.79
N GLY A 411 27.65 -6.25 16.25
CA GLY A 411 28.33 -7.26 17.03
C GLY A 411 29.46 -7.89 16.21
N SER A 412 30.66 -7.34 16.31
CA SER A 412 31.90 -7.99 15.90
C SER A 412 32.98 -7.65 16.93
N ASP A 413 33.47 -8.71 17.57
CA ASP A 413 34.71 -8.82 18.34
C ASP A 413 34.79 -8.15 19.72
N ILE A 414 34.42 -8.91 20.75
CA ILE A 414 35.25 -8.98 21.97
C ILE A 414 35.52 -10.45 22.27
N SER A 415 36.79 -10.83 22.11
CA SER A 415 37.37 -12.05 22.65
C SER A 415 37.10 -12.15 24.15
N ALA A 416 36.26 -13.09 24.57
CA ALA A 416 36.23 -13.55 25.95
C ALA A 416 36.52 -15.05 25.94
N LYS A 417 37.65 -15.41 26.58
CA LYS A 417 38.02 -16.80 26.88
C LYS A 417 36.85 -17.52 27.57
N PRO A 418 36.69 -18.83 27.36
CA PRO A 418 35.64 -19.59 28.03
C PRO A 418 36.02 -19.73 29.52
N GLU A 419 35.32 -19.01 30.39
CA GLU A 419 35.26 -19.36 31.81
C GLU A 419 34.10 -20.33 32.04
N GLU A 420 34.41 -21.41 32.78
CA GLU A 420 33.51 -22.52 33.08
C GLU A 420 32.23 -22.07 33.79
N SER A 421 31.08 -22.51 33.27
CA SER A 421 29.77 -22.25 33.87
C SER A 421 29.60 -23.01 35.20
N PRO A 422 29.15 -22.36 36.29
CA PRO A 422 28.75 -23.06 37.49
C PRO A 422 27.35 -23.66 37.31
N LYS A 423 27.23 -24.98 37.56
CA LYS A 423 25.97 -25.70 37.64
C LYS A 423 25.11 -25.15 38.78
N LYS A 424 23.84 -24.78 38.51
CA LYS A 424 22.76 -24.81 39.50
C LYS A 424 21.44 -25.22 38.85
N ASN A 425 20.93 -26.38 39.29
CA ASN A 425 19.58 -26.86 39.05
C ASN A 425 18.59 -25.96 39.80
N SER A 426 17.66 -25.31 39.10
CA SER A 426 16.47 -24.73 39.74
C SER A 426 15.27 -25.63 39.49
N THR A 427 14.82 -26.29 40.55
CA THR A 427 13.62 -27.15 40.65
C THR A 427 12.29 -26.40 40.44
N PHE A 428 12.33 -25.13 40.02
CA PHE A 428 11.15 -24.29 39.85
C PHE A 428 10.46 -24.51 38.50
N MET A 429 11.20 -24.85 37.44
CA MET A 429 10.66 -25.00 36.08
C MET A 429 10.02 -26.37 35.81
N ASP A 430 10.42 -27.41 36.53
CA ASP A 430 9.95 -28.79 36.30
C ASP A 430 8.46 -28.99 36.65
N ASN A 431 7.87 -28.06 37.42
CA ASN A 431 6.47 -28.10 37.80
C ASN A 431 5.52 -27.44 36.79
N TYR A 432 6.02 -26.72 35.78
CA TYR A 432 5.18 -25.97 34.84
C TYR A 432 5.19 -26.55 33.41
N SER A 433 6.16 -27.40 33.07
CA SER A 433 6.23 -28.09 31.77
C SER A 433 4.99 -28.93 31.44
N LYS A 434 4.34 -29.49 32.47
CA LYS A 434 3.10 -30.26 32.37
C LYS A 434 1.85 -29.44 32.00
N PHE A 435 1.95 -28.10 31.96
CA PHE A 435 0.85 -27.20 31.57
C PHE A 435 1.08 -26.51 30.22
N ILE A 436 2.19 -26.82 29.54
CA ILE A 436 2.48 -26.29 28.20
C ILE A 436 1.93 -27.30 27.18
N ASP A 437 1.02 -26.84 26.32
CA ASP A 437 0.49 -27.65 25.22
C ASP A 437 1.54 -27.76 24.11
N GLU A 438 2.16 -28.93 23.96
CA GLU A 438 3.19 -29.23 22.95
C GLU A 438 2.71 -28.99 21.51
N LYS A 439 1.40 -28.87 21.27
CA LYS A 439 0.82 -28.58 19.94
C LYS A 439 0.71 -27.09 19.61
N LEU A 440 0.85 -26.20 20.60
CA LEU A 440 0.84 -24.75 20.42
C LEU A 440 2.25 -24.14 20.31
N ASP A 441 3.28 -24.99 20.29
CA ASP A 441 4.67 -24.57 20.12
C ASP A 441 5.05 -24.46 18.62
N ILE A 442 4.76 -23.31 18.02
CA ILE A 442 5.23 -22.95 16.67
C ILE A 442 6.65 -22.33 16.76
N LYS A 443 7.65 -23.18 17.05
CA LYS A 443 8.88 -23.47 16.26
C LYS A 443 9.22 -22.45 15.12
N ILE A 444 10.45 -21.96 14.82
CA ILE A 444 11.83 -22.51 14.86
C ILE A 444 12.87 -21.36 14.75
N LYS A 445 13.75 -21.18 15.74
CA LYS A 445 14.93 -20.28 15.67
C LYS A 445 16.08 -20.97 14.92
N ASN A 446 16.32 -20.67 13.64
CA ASN A 446 17.58 -20.80 12.86
C ASN A 446 17.33 -20.73 11.34
N GLU A 447 16.40 -19.90 10.89
CA GLU A 447 16.08 -19.79 9.47
C GLU A 447 17.13 -18.90 8.76
N THR A 448 17.75 -19.38 7.68
CA THR A 448 18.63 -18.57 6.82
C THR A 448 17.83 -17.49 6.09
N ALA A 449 18.50 -16.46 5.57
CA ALA A 449 17.83 -15.41 4.81
C ALA A 449 17.04 -15.96 3.61
N GLU A 450 17.52 -17.03 2.98
CA GLU A 450 16.86 -17.71 1.88
C GLU A 450 15.61 -18.45 2.35
N GLU A 451 15.69 -19.19 3.44
CA GLU A 451 14.55 -19.89 4.04
C GLU A 451 13.46 -18.90 4.49
N PHE A 452 13.85 -17.77 5.10
CA PHE A 452 12.92 -16.73 5.53
C PHE A 452 12.18 -16.10 4.35
N ASN A 453 12.91 -15.75 3.29
CA ASN A 453 12.29 -15.22 2.07
C ASN A 453 11.36 -16.27 1.44
N ASN A 454 11.78 -17.53 1.42
CA ASN A 454 10.97 -18.63 0.91
C ASN A 454 9.67 -18.78 1.71
N ARG A 455 9.74 -18.78 3.03
CA ARG A 455 8.57 -18.82 3.90
C ARG A 455 7.65 -17.64 3.66
N ARG A 456 8.18 -16.41 3.56
CA ARG A 456 7.37 -15.22 3.24
C ARG A 456 6.68 -15.32 1.89
N VAL A 457 7.34 -15.89 0.88
CA VAL A 457 6.74 -16.12 -0.43
C VAL A 457 5.56 -17.08 -0.31
N PHE A 458 5.74 -18.21 0.38
CA PHE A 458 4.67 -19.17 0.61
C PHE A 458 3.54 -18.61 1.47
N GLU A 459 3.84 -17.90 2.57
CA GLU A 459 2.86 -17.21 3.41
C GLU A 459 2.02 -16.24 2.57
N PHE A 460 2.64 -15.45 1.69
CA PHE A 460 1.93 -14.54 0.79
C PHE A 460 1.00 -15.29 -0.18
N ILE A 461 1.47 -16.39 -0.76
CA ILE A 461 0.64 -17.26 -1.62
C ILE A 461 -0.56 -17.80 -0.84
N PHE A 462 -0.34 -18.37 0.35
CA PHE A 462 -1.40 -18.97 1.16
C PHE A 462 -2.41 -17.94 1.68
N GLN A 463 -1.95 -16.76 2.10
CA GLN A 463 -2.83 -15.65 2.49
C GLN A 463 -3.66 -15.14 1.31
N THR A 464 -3.11 -15.21 0.08
CA THR A 464 -3.82 -14.85 -1.15
C THR A 464 -4.92 -15.86 -1.48
N ILE A 465 -4.67 -17.16 -1.28
CA ILE A 465 -5.63 -18.23 -1.55
C ILE A 465 -6.72 -18.29 -0.47
N TRP A 466 -6.33 -18.29 0.81
CA TRP A 466 -7.25 -18.48 1.94
C TRP A 466 -7.17 -17.33 2.94
N PRO A 467 -7.63 -16.12 2.57
CA PRO A 467 -7.67 -15.00 3.51
C PRO A 467 -8.57 -15.37 4.69
N ASN A 468 -7.98 -15.48 5.88
CA ASN A 468 -8.65 -15.81 7.14
C ASN A 468 -9.37 -17.18 7.17
N ASN A 469 -8.98 -18.16 6.33
CA ASN A 469 -9.60 -19.50 6.30
C ASN A 469 -8.59 -20.63 6.57
N GLU A 470 -8.06 -20.65 7.79
CA GLU A 470 -7.07 -21.66 8.22
C GLU A 470 -7.60 -23.11 8.13
N ASN A 471 -8.91 -23.33 8.30
CA ASN A 471 -9.50 -24.66 8.18
C ASN A 471 -9.32 -25.26 6.77
N LYS A 472 -9.59 -24.49 5.71
CA LYS A 472 -9.40 -24.94 4.32
C LYS A 472 -7.92 -25.15 4.00
N LYS A 473 -7.04 -24.28 4.51
CA LYS A 473 -5.58 -24.40 4.37
C LYS A 473 -5.06 -25.68 5.03
N VAL A 474 -5.48 -26.00 6.26
CA VAL A 474 -5.12 -27.24 6.95
C VAL A 474 -5.66 -28.46 6.21
N GLN A 475 -6.91 -28.42 5.73
CA GLN A 475 -7.48 -29.49 4.91
C GLN A 475 -6.64 -29.73 3.65
N PHE A 476 -6.30 -28.67 2.92
CA PHE A 476 -5.44 -28.75 1.75
C PHE A 476 -4.09 -29.41 2.06
N PHE A 477 -3.39 -28.99 3.13
CA PHE A 477 -2.11 -29.59 3.51
C PHE A 477 -2.24 -31.06 3.92
N ASN A 478 -3.28 -31.42 4.66
CA ASN A 478 -3.52 -32.81 5.04
C ASN A 478 -3.74 -33.71 3.81
N THR A 479 -4.45 -33.20 2.79
CA THR A 479 -4.64 -33.92 1.53
C THR A 479 -3.36 -33.94 0.69
N TYR A 480 -2.65 -32.82 0.59
CA TYR A 480 -1.45 -32.69 -0.22
C TYR A 480 -0.31 -33.58 0.29
N TYR A 481 0.02 -33.48 1.59
CA TYR A 481 1.09 -34.27 2.22
C TYR A 481 0.68 -35.70 2.60
N ALA A 482 -0.55 -36.13 2.26
CA ALA A 482 -0.91 -37.53 2.36
C ALA A 482 0.03 -38.36 1.50
N LYS A 483 0.57 -39.45 2.06
CA LYS A 483 1.58 -40.28 1.41
C LYS A 483 1.12 -40.77 0.04
N GLU A 484 -0.13 -41.22 -0.06
CA GLU A 484 -0.73 -41.73 -1.30
C GLU A 484 -0.81 -40.64 -2.38
N ASN A 485 -1.04 -39.39 -1.99
CA ASN A 485 -1.12 -38.26 -2.92
C ASN A 485 0.27 -37.88 -3.44
N ILE A 486 1.29 -37.80 -2.58
CA ILE A 486 2.66 -37.53 -3.00
C ILE A 486 3.17 -38.64 -3.93
N GLU A 487 2.95 -39.91 -3.60
CA GLU A 487 3.34 -41.04 -4.46
C GLU A 487 2.66 -40.99 -5.83
N LYS A 488 1.38 -40.60 -5.89
CA LYS A 488 0.65 -40.39 -7.14
C LYS A 488 1.28 -39.27 -7.97
N LEU A 489 1.54 -38.11 -7.37
CA LEU A 489 2.17 -36.97 -8.04
C LEU A 489 3.55 -37.32 -8.60
N GLU A 490 4.37 -38.05 -7.83
CA GLU A 490 5.67 -38.51 -8.28
C GLU A 490 5.59 -39.50 -9.46
N ALA A 491 4.62 -40.42 -9.43
CA ALA A 491 4.42 -41.37 -10.52
C ALA A 491 3.93 -40.70 -11.82
N GLU A 492 3.02 -39.73 -11.71
CA GLU A 492 2.55 -38.92 -12.84
C GLU A 492 3.68 -38.06 -13.41
N TRP A 493 4.40 -37.36 -12.53
CA TRP A 493 5.56 -36.54 -12.91
C TRP A 493 6.61 -37.35 -13.66
N LYS A 494 6.98 -38.53 -13.14
CA LYS A 494 7.97 -39.41 -13.79
C LYS A 494 7.58 -39.81 -15.21
N LYS A 495 6.31 -40.15 -15.44
CA LYS A 495 5.81 -40.50 -16.78
C LYS A 495 5.90 -39.33 -17.77
N ILE A 496 5.60 -38.13 -17.30
CA ILE A 496 5.74 -36.90 -18.11
C ILE A 496 7.21 -36.67 -18.45
N GLN A 497 8.11 -36.81 -17.48
CA GLN A 497 9.56 -36.63 -17.67
C GLN A 497 10.16 -37.63 -18.66
N GLU A 498 9.71 -38.89 -18.64
CA GLU A 498 10.13 -39.90 -19.63
C GLU A 498 9.77 -39.48 -21.06
N LYS A 499 8.59 -38.87 -21.26
CA LYS A 499 8.15 -38.37 -22.57
C LYS A 499 8.90 -37.11 -23.01
N LEU A 500 9.26 -36.23 -22.07
CA LEU A 500 10.01 -35.00 -22.32
C LEU A 500 11.51 -35.22 -22.66
N ASN A 501 12.00 -36.46 -22.61
CA ASN A 501 13.38 -36.77 -22.98
C ASN A 501 13.63 -36.80 -24.50
N ASN A 502 12.59 -36.90 -25.32
CA ASN A 502 12.69 -36.93 -26.78
C ASN A 502 12.20 -35.60 -27.38
N THR A 503 13.04 -34.56 -27.33
CA THR A 503 12.72 -33.19 -27.78
C THR A 503 12.51 -33.08 -29.28
N ASP A 504 13.06 -34.01 -30.07
CA ASP A 504 12.99 -34.02 -31.54
C ASP A 504 11.91 -34.99 -32.09
N GLY A 505 11.14 -35.61 -31.19
CA GLY A 505 10.11 -36.58 -31.54
C GLY A 505 8.80 -35.92 -32.00
N PRO A 506 8.01 -36.59 -32.88
CA PRO A 506 6.69 -36.09 -33.30
C PRO A 506 5.69 -35.96 -32.13
N ASP A 507 5.97 -36.62 -31.00
CA ASP A 507 5.13 -36.62 -29.80
C ASP A 507 5.55 -35.55 -28.76
N PHE A 508 6.57 -34.73 -29.04
CA PHE A 508 7.07 -33.73 -28.08
C PHE A 508 6.00 -32.70 -27.69
N GLU A 509 5.22 -32.21 -28.66
CA GLU A 509 4.13 -31.25 -28.38
C GLU A 509 3.03 -31.87 -27.52
N ALA A 510 2.72 -33.16 -27.71
CA ALA A 510 1.78 -33.88 -26.85
C ALA A 510 2.35 -34.04 -25.43
N ALA A 511 3.65 -34.33 -25.30
CA ALA A 511 4.33 -34.40 -24.01
C ALA A 511 4.35 -33.03 -23.29
N ILE A 512 4.57 -31.93 -24.03
CA ILE A 512 4.50 -30.56 -23.52
C ILE A 512 3.08 -30.22 -23.05
N GLU A 513 2.04 -30.69 -23.73
CA GLU A 513 0.66 -30.46 -23.31
C GLU A 513 0.31 -31.25 -22.03
N GLU A 514 0.74 -32.51 -21.92
CA GLU A 514 0.63 -33.27 -20.67
C GLU A 514 1.38 -32.58 -19.51
N TYR A 515 2.59 -32.10 -19.79
CA TYR A 515 3.38 -31.30 -18.85
C TYR A 515 2.65 -30.04 -18.39
N LYS A 516 2.09 -29.25 -19.31
CA LYS A 516 1.36 -28.01 -18.99
C LYS A 516 0.20 -28.30 -18.05
N ASN A 517 -0.62 -29.31 -18.37
CA ASN A 517 -1.78 -29.67 -17.56
C ASN A 517 -1.38 -30.11 -16.14
N PHE A 518 -0.26 -30.84 -16.02
CA PHE A 518 0.25 -31.24 -14.71
C PHE A 518 0.78 -30.03 -13.92
N VAL A 519 1.65 -29.21 -14.51
CA VAL A 519 2.27 -28.08 -13.81
C VAL A 519 1.22 -27.03 -13.41
N ASP A 520 0.24 -26.76 -14.28
CA ASP A 520 -0.85 -25.82 -14.02
C ASP A 520 -1.54 -26.09 -12.69
N THR A 521 -1.85 -27.36 -12.40
CA THR A 521 -2.64 -27.73 -11.23
C THR A 521 -1.80 -28.14 -10.01
N ASN A 522 -0.56 -28.57 -10.21
CA ASN A 522 0.31 -29.11 -9.15
C ASN A 522 1.40 -28.13 -8.72
N TRP A 523 1.01 -26.87 -8.54
CA TRP A 523 1.93 -25.77 -8.28
C TRP A 523 2.85 -25.98 -7.06
N LEU A 524 2.30 -26.48 -5.94
CA LEU A 524 3.07 -26.66 -4.70
C LEU A 524 4.13 -27.76 -4.86
N PHE A 525 3.79 -28.82 -5.57
CA PHE A 525 4.70 -29.92 -5.90
C PHE A 525 5.92 -29.42 -6.69
N ILE A 526 5.72 -28.51 -7.64
CA ILE A 526 6.79 -27.93 -8.44
C ILE A 526 7.66 -26.98 -7.61
N LEU A 527 7.04 -26.06 -6.87
CA LEU A 527 7.78 -25.04 -6.10
C LEU A 527 8.60 -25.65 -4.96
N GLU A 528 8.12 -26.70 -4.28
CA GLU A 528 8.87 -27.37 -3.20
C GLU A 528 10.07 -28.19 -3.69
N ARG A 529 10.15 -28.45 -5.01
CA ARG A 529 11.16 -29.33 -5.64
C ARG A 529 12.14 -28.60 -6.55
N LEU A 530 12.19 -27.26 -6.53
CA LEU A 530 13.07 -26.51 -7.43
C LEU A 530 14.56 -26.91 -7.34
N ASP A 531 15.02 -27.43 -6.19
CA ASP A 531 16.36 -28.00 -6.02
C ASP A 531 16.60 -29.34 -6.73
N LYS A 532 15.53 -30.07 -7.08
CA LYS A 532 15.55 -31.31 -7.85
C LYS A 532 15.31 -31.10 -9.34
N LEU A 533 14.86 -29.91 -9.72
CA LEU A 533 14.49 -29.57 -11.08
C LEU A 533 15.57 -28.72 -11.78
N ARG A 534 15.67 -28.88 -13.09
CA ARG A 534 16.35 -27.96 -14.01
C ARG A 534 15.33 -27.33 -14.94
N LEU A 535 15.76 -26.27 -15.62
CA LEU A 535 15.01 -25.63 -16.69
C LEU A 535 15.65 -25.96 -18.03
N ASP A 536 14.87 -26.54 -18.93
CA ASP A 536 15.27 -26.79 -20.32
C ASP A 536 14.62 -25.72 -21.22
N PHE A 537 15.35 -25.32 -22.26
CA PHE A 537 14.91 -24.27 -23.18
C PHE A 537 13.72 -24.74 -24.03
N TYR A 538 12.71 -23.88 -24.17
CA TYR A 538 11.60 -24.10 -25.10
C TYR A 538 11.71 -23.17 -26.31
N LYS A 539 11.76 -21.86 -26.06
CA LYS A 539 11.91 -20.83 -27.11
C LYS A 539 12.27 -19.47 -26.53
N TRP A 540 12.76 -18.57 -27.36
CA TRP A 540 12.84 -17.14 -27.03
C TRP A 540 11.45 -16.51 -26.97
N TYR A 541 11.22 -15.67 -25.97
CA TYR A 541 9.94 -15.01 -25.77
C TYR A 541 9.85 -13.68 -26.50
N SER A 542 8.73 -13.47 -27.17
CA SER A 542 8.25 -12.20 -27.69
C SER A 542 6.74 -12.15 -27.50
N PHE A 543 6.16 -10.95 -27.45
CA PHE A 543 4.71 -10.82 -27.41
C PHE A 543 4.11 -11.29 -28.73
N PRO A 544 2.94 -11.96 -28.70
CA PRO A 544 2.24 -12.34 -29.92
C PRO A 544 1.77 -11.09 -30.67
N ASP A 545 1.65 -11.18 -31.99
CA ASP A 545 0.93 -10.16 -32.76
C ASP A 545 -0.55 -10.21 -32.35
N GLN A 546 -1.15 -9.03 -32.15
CA GLN A 546 -2.58 -8.91 -31.85
C GLN A 546 -3.31 -8.32 -33.05
N PHE A 547 -4.51 -8.81 -33.31
CA PHE A 547 -5.28 -8.49 -34.51
C PHE A 547 -6.63 -7.88 -34.15
N ASN A 548 -7.15 -7.03 -35.03
CA ASN A 548 -8.52 -6.54 -34.99
C ASN A 548 -9.49 -7.65 -35.45
N GLU A 549 -10.80 -7.42 -35.28
CA GLU A 549 -11.84 -8.38 -35.70
C GLU A 549 -11.82 -8.68 -37.21
N ASP A 550 -11.30 -7.76 -38.02
CA ASP A 550 -11.14 -7.90 -39.47
C ASP A 550 -9.86 -8.66 -39.89
N GLY A 551 -9.04 -9.09 -38.91
CA GLY A 551 -7.77 -9.78 -39.13
C GLY A 551 -6.59 -8.86 -39.45
N SER A 552 -6.77 -7.54 -39.45
CA SER A 552 -5.65 -6.59 -39.56
C SER A 552 -4.83 -6.55 -38.27
N ILE A 553 -3.51 -6.32 -38.37
CA ILE A 553 -2.64 -6.20 -37.20
C ILE A 553 -3.05 -4.96 -36.40
N LYS A 554 -3.38 -5.15 -35.13
CA LYS A 554 -3.67 -4.10 -34.16
C LYS A 554 -2.38 -3.57 -33.54
N VAL A 555 -1.56 -4.48 -32.99
CA VAL A 555 -0.24 -4.18 -32.43
C VAL A 555 0.72 -5.35 -32.65
N ALA A 556 2.00 -5.03 -32.85
CA ALA A 556 3.04 -6.00 -33.13
C ALA A 556 4.43 -5.45 -32.77
N HIS A 557 5.38 -6.37 -32.60
CA HIS A 557 6.79 -6.00 -32.49
C HIS A 557 7.34 -5.43 -33.80
N SER A 558 8.38 -4.61 -33.71
CA SER A 558 9.11 -4.12 -34.88
C SER A 558 9.77 -5.26 -35.67
N ASP A 559 9.93 -5.09 -36.98
CA ASP A 559 10.60 -6.09 -37.82
C ASP A 559 12.06 -6.32 -37.38
N GLU A 560 12.75 -5.26 -36.94
CA GLU A 560 14.10 -5.36 -36.36
C GLU A 560 14.11 -6.29 -35.14
N PHE A 561 13.12 -6.14 -34.25
CA PHE A 561 13.03 -6.99 -33.06
C PHE A 561 12.63 -8.42 -33.38
N LYS A 562 11.68 -8.63 -34.30
CA LYS A 562 11.32 -9.97 -34.77
C LYS A 562 12.52 -10.70 -35.37
N GLN A 563 13.34 -9.98 -36.13
CA GLN A 563 14.58 -10.53 -36.69
C GLN A 563 15.61 -10.81 -35.59
N LEU A 564 15.78 -9.91 -34.62
CA LEU A 564 16.65 -10.13 -33.44
C LEU A 564 16.29 -11.41 -32.68
N VAL A 565 14.99 -11.67 -32.47
CA VAL A 565 14.52 -12.90 -31.79
C VAL A 565 14.80 -14.14 -32.63
N LYS A 566 14.58 -14.06 -33.95
CA LYS A 566 14.80 -15.17 -34.88
C LYS A 566 16.28 -15.53 -35.04
N ASP A 567 17.16 -14.55 -35.00
CA ASP A 567 18.61 -14.73 -35.15
C ASP A 567 19.29 -15.18 -33.84
N GLN A 568 18.53 -15.24 -32.74
CA GLN A 568 19.07 -15.65 -31.46
C GLN A 568 19.24 -17.16 -31.39
N GLU A 569 20.46 -17.61 -31.15
CA GLU A 569 20.76 -19.02 -30.94
C GLU A 569 20.00 -19.59 -29.73
N ASP A 570 19.49 -20.81 -29.88
CA ASP A 570 18.83 -21.54 -28.81
C ASP A 570 19.79 -21.82 -27.64
N LEU A 571 19.25 -21.86 -26.42
CA LEU A 571 20.04 -22.23 -25.25
C LEU A 571 20.24 -23.74 -25.23
N THR A 572 21.49 -24.19 -25.39
CA THR A 572 21.84 -25.61 -25.35
C THR A 572 22.04 -26.14 -23.94
N GLU A 573 22.41 -25.26 -23.01
CA GLU A 573 22.70 -25.63 -21.62
C GLU A 573 21.46 -25.41 -20.74
N PRO A 574 21.06 -26.41 -19.92
CA PRO A 574 19.97 -26.23 -18.99
C PRO A 574 20.35 -25.31 -17.83
N PHE A 575 19.36 -24.62 -17.27
CA PHE A 575 19.55 -23.77 -16.09
C PHE A 575 19.22 -24.53 -14.81
N TYR A 576 20.08 -24.42 -13.79
CA TYR A 576 19.92 -25.08 -12.51
C TYR A 576 19.70 -24.07 -11.39
N TYR A 577 18.66 -24.30 -10.60
CA TYR A 577 18.49 -23.57 -9.35
C TYR A 577 19.55 -24.00 -8.34
N ALA A 578 20.13 -23.00 -7.65
CA ALA A 578 21.12 -23.22 -6.60
C ALA A 578 20.55 -23.95 -5.38
N ASN A 579 19.28 -23.70 -5.07
CA ASN A 579 18.51 -24.31 -3.99
C ASN A 579 17.00 -24.14 -4.26
N LYS A 580 16.16 -24.72 -3.41
CA LYS A 580 14.70 -24.66 -3.53
C LYS A 580 14.07 -23.35 -3.03
N TYR A 581 14.85 -22.47 -2.39
CA TYR A 581 14.30 -21.33 -1.67
C TYR A 581 13.98 -20.17 -2.60
N LEU A 582 12.71 -19.75 -2.62
CA LEU A 582 12.19 -18.62 -3.38
C LEU A 582 12.70 -17.29 -2.81
N GLU A 583 13.00 -16.29 -3.66
CA GLU A 583 13.66 -15.06 -3.23
C GLU A 583 12.71 -13.90 -2.96
N SER A 584 11.69 -13.73 -3.80
CA SER A 584 10.66 -12.71 -3.60
C SER A 584 9.41 -12.97 -4.42
N ILE A 585 8.31 -12.33 -4.04
CA ILE A 585 7.02 -12.40 -4.71
C ILE A 585 6.43 -10.99 -4.82
N SER A 586 5.74 -10.71 -5.92
CA SER A 586 4.99 -9.46 -6.12
C SER A 586 3.67 -9.75 -6.83
N GLU A 587 2.63 -9.04 -6.44
CA GLU A 587 1.36 -9.01 -7.16
C GLU A 587 1.51 -8.15 -8.43
N GLY A 588 1.11 -8.68 -9.58
CA GLY A 588 1.16 -7.97 -10.86
C GLY A 588 0.05 -6.94 -11.01
N ASP A 589 0.27 -5.95 -11.87
CA ASP A 589 -0.61 -4.79 -11.99
C ASP A 589 -2.03 -5.15 -12.47
N THR A 590 -2.21 -6.23 -13.24
CA THR A 590 -3.53 -6.78 -13.61
C THR A 590 -4.42 -7.03 -12.40
N SER A 591 -3.84 -7.55 -11.32
CA SER A 591 -4.54 -7.89 -10.07
C SER A 591 -5.06 -6.67 -9.31
N ARG A 592 -4.53 -5.47 -9.59
CA ARG A 592 -5.00 -4.22 -8.95
C ARG A 592 -6.34 -3.76 -9.51
N PHE A 593 -6.66 -4.17 -10.73
CA PHE A 593 -7.85 -3.71 -11.44
C PHE A 593 -8.97 -4.74 -11.45
N VAL A 594 -8.69 -6.00 -11.08
CA VAL A 594 -9.68 -7.07 -11.10
C VAL A 594 -9.68 -7.84 -9.78
N SER A 595 -10.84 -7.92 -9.12
CA SER A 595 -10.97 -8.55 -7.80
C SER A 595 -11.15 -10.08 -7.85
N ASN A 596 -11.42 -10.63 -9.04
CA ASN A 596 -11.75 -12.05 -9.20
C ASN A 596 -10.52 -12.93 -9.43
N TYR A 597 -9.34 -12.38 -9.72
CA TYR A 597 -8.10 -13.16 -9.75
C TYR A 597 -6.91 -12.29 -9.32
N LYS A 598 -5.84 -12.95 -8.88
CA LYS A 598 -4.55 -12.33 -8.59
C LYS A 598 -3.42 -13.06 -9.31
N ASP A 599 -2.64 -12.32 -10.08
CA ASP A 599 -1.41 -12.79 -10.69
C ASP A 599 -0.22 -12.48 -9.77
N LEU A 600 0.46 -13.53 -9.33
CA LEU A 600 1.61 -13.48 -8.46
C LEU A 600 2.87 -13.83 -9.25
N TYR A 601 3.89 -13.00 -9.12
CA TYR A 601 5.15 -13.13 -9.83
C TYR A 601 6.27 -13.39 -8.83
N ILE A 602 6.87 -14.57 -8.92
CA ILE A 602 7.89 -15.08 -8.01
C ILE A 602 9.24 -14.98 -8.70
N LEU A 603 10.18 -14.26 -8.10
CA LEU A 603 11.56 -14.17 -8.57
C LEU A 603 12.43 -15.21 -7.87
N LYS A 604 13.28 -15.87 -8.66
CA LYS A 604 14.35 -16.76 -8.18
C LYS A 604 15.55 -16.63 -9.10
N GLN A 605 16.68 -16.15 -8.59
CA GLN A 605 17.87 -15.85 -9.41
C GLN A 605 17.47 -14.98 -10.63
N ASN A 606 17.79 -15.43 -11.84
CA ASN A 606 17.43 -14.75 -13.08
C ASN A 606 16.20 -15.39 -13.74
N THR A 607 15.24 -15.88 -12.95
CA THR A 607 13.99 -16.45 -13.45
C THR A 607 12.77 -15.79 -12.81
N LEU A 608 11.67 -15.78 -13.56
CA LEU A 608 10.36 -15.33 -13.14
C LEU A 608 9.34 -16.44 -13.34
N ILE A 609 8.75 -16.86 -12.23
CA ILE A 609 7.69 -17.86 -12.17
C ILE A 609 6.37 -17.13 -11.92
N ASN A 610 5.32 -17.44 -12.68
CA ASN A 610 4.02 -16.81 -12.54
C ASN A 610 2.98 -17.79 -12.00
N LEU A 611 2.22 -17.38 -10.99
CA LEU A 611 1.15 -18.14 -10.34
C LEU A 611 -0.11 -17.28 -10.34
N ARG A 612 -1.25 -17.81 -10.78
CA ARG A 612 -2.55 -17.14 -10.73
C ARG A 612 -3.42 -17.77 -9.65
N VAL A 613 -4.09 -16.93 -8.87
CA VAL A 613 -5.11 -17.33 -7.90
C VAL A 613 -6.45 -16.75 -8.36
N ASP A 614 -7.32 -17.60 -8.87
CA ASP A 614 -8.65 -17.25 -9.35
C ASP A 614 -9.69 -17.46 -8.24
N ASN A 615 -10.31 -16.37 -7.82
CA ASN A 615 -11.32 -16.27 -6.76
C ASN A 615 -12.74 -16.10 -7.32
N SER A 616 -12.97 -16.33 -8.62
CA SER A 616 -14.30 -16.22 -9.23
C SER A 616 -15.28 -17.32 -8.80
N GLY A 617 -14.77 -18.46 -8.33
CA GLY A 617 -15.57 -19.60 -7.87
C GLY A 617 -15.86 -19.61 -6.36
N SER A 618 -16.59 -20.63 -5.90
CA SER A 618 -16.83 -20.88 -4.47
C SER A 618 -15.56 -21.29 -3.71
N GLU A 619 -14.56 -21.78 -4.44
CA GLU A 619 -13.24 -22.10 -3.93
C GLU A 619 -12.18 -21.48 -4.84
N PRO A 620 -11.09 -20.96 -4.25
CA PRO A 620 -9.99 -20.37 -5.01
C PRO A 620 -9.32 -21.46 -5.85
N LYS A 621 -9.19 -21.22 -7.16
CA LYS A 621 -8.42 -22.08 -8.07
C LYS A 621 -7.03 -21.49 -8.26
N VAL A 622 -6.01 -22.29 -8.03
CA VAL A 622 -4.61 -21.87 -8.24
C VAL A 622 -4.09 -22.51 -9.52
N SER A 623 -3.49 -21.70 -10.39
CA SER A 623 -2.79 -22.16 -11.59
C SER A 623 -1.35 -21.66 -11.63
N LEU A 624 -0.39 -22.54 -11.93
CA LEU A 624 1.01 -22.18 -12.17
C LEU A 624 1.27 -22.09 -13.67
N ASN A 625 1.87 -20.99 -14.13
CA ASN A 625 2.29 -20.90 -15.53
C ASN A 625 3.32 -22.00 -15.82
N PRO A 626 3.05 -22.91 -16.78
CA PRO A 626 3.96 -24.01 -17.08
C PRO A 626 5.33 -23.57 -17.60
N PHE A 627 5.44 -22.36 -18.14
CA PHE A 627 6.69 -21.83 -18.63
C PHE A 627 7.23 -20.75 -17.69
N VAL A 628 8.53 -20.89 -17.40
CA VAL A 628 9.31 -19.92 -16.61
C VAL A 628 10.03 -19.00 -17.57
N TYR A 629 10.03 -17.70 -17.28
CA TYR A 629 10.88 -16.75 -18.01
C TYR A 629 12.27 -16.72 -17.38
N HIS A 630 13.28 -17.11 -18.14
CA HIS A 630 14.70 -17.04 -17.76
C HIS A 630 15.42 -15.94 -18.53
N PHE A 631 16.26 -15.18 -17.84
CA PHE A 631 17.01 -14.06 -18.42
C PHE A 631 18.51 -14.40 -18.43
N PRO A 632 19.00 -15.20 -19.40
CA PRO A 632 20.35 -15.76 -19.36
C PRO A 632 21.46 -14.70 -19.51
N LYS A 633 21.17 -13.62 -20.25
CA LYS A 633 22.13 -12.56 -20.57
C LYS A 633 21.93 -11.29 -19.72
N THR A 634 21.03 -11.31 -18.73
CA THR A 634 20.77 -10.12 -17.91
C THR A 634 22.01 -9.70 -17.13
N LYS A 635 22.26 -8.39 -17.09
CA LYS A 635 23.32 -7.79 -16.26
C LYS A 635 22.78 -7.12 -15.01
N ASN A 636 21.46 -6.98 -14.92
CA ASN A 636 20.77 -6.27 -13.87
C ASN A 636 19.76 -7.18 -13.15
N LYS A 637 19.45 -6.85 -11.90
CA LYS A 637 18.39 -7.53 -11.15
C LYS A 637 17.05 -7.22 -11.79
N ILE A 638 16.27 -8.27 -12.10
CA ILE A 638 14.97 -8.15 -12.74
C ILE A 638 13.98 -7.48 -11.77
N SER A 639 13.32 -6.43 -12.24
CA SER A 639 12.20 -5.80 -11.55
C SER A 639 10.89 -6.44 -12.04
N ALA A 640 10.26 -7.26 -11.18
CA ALA A 640 8.97 -7.86 -11.50
C ALA A 640 7.92 -6.79 -11.82
N LYS A 641 7.89 -5.67 -11.07
CA LYS A 641 6.96 -4.56 -11.31
C LYS A 641 7.04 -3.99 -12.74
N VAL A 642 8.26 -3.68 -13.21
CA VAL A 642 8.46 -3.13 -14.56
C VAL A 642 7.99 -4.13 -15.61
N LEU A 643 8.31 -5.41 -15.42
CA LEU A 643 7.90 -6.46 -16.34
C LEU A 643 6.38 -6.64 -16.38
N THR A 644 5.71 -6.64 -15.22
CA THR A 644 4.25 -6.82 -15.14
C THR A 644 3.49 -5.64 -15.72
N GLU A 645 4.00 -4.42 -15.54
CA GLU A 645 3.40 -3.22 -16.10
C GLU A 645 3.43 -3.25 -17.63
N ILE A 646 4.60 -3.55 -18.21
CA ILE A 646 4.77 -3.69 -19.66
C ILE A 646 3.88 -4.82 -20.20
N PHE A 647 3.84 -5.97 -19.52
CA PHE A 647 3.00 -7.10 -19.94
C PHE A 647 1.51 -6.75 -19.87
N HIS A 648 1.08 -6.03 -18.84
CA HIS A 648 -0.30 -5.60 -18.70
C HIS A 648 -0.71 -4.66 -19.84
N GLN A 649 0.10 -3.62 -20.08
CA GLN A 649 -0.19 -2.65 -21.14
C GLN A 649 -0.12 -3.28 -22.54
N ALA A 650 0.85 -4.16 -22.79
CA ALA A 650 0.99 -4.83 -24.08
C ALA A 650 -0.13 -5.84 -24.31
N LEU A 651 -0.36 -6.78 -23.38
CA LEU A 651 -1.22 -7.95 -23.62
C LEU A 651 -2.71 -7.70 -23.32
N TYR A 652 -3.03 -6.77 -22.40
CA TYR A 652 -4.43 -6.49 -22.03
C TYR A 652 -4.97 -5.23 -22.67
N HIS A 653 -4.14 -4.18 -22.78
CA HIS A 653 -4.54 -2.92 -23.40
C HIS A 653 -4.17 -2.82 -24.88
N ALA A 654 -3.45 -3.81 -25.44
CA ALA A 654 -2.98 -3.80 -26.81
C ALA A 654 -2.25 -2.49 -27.14
N SER A 655 -1.37 -2.03 -26.25
CA SER A 655 -0.62 -0.78 -26.40
C SER A 655 0.63 -0.99 -27.25
N GLN A 656 0.74 -0.28 -28.38
CA GLN A 656 1.95 -0.31 -29.22
C GLN A 656 3.16 0.28 -28.49
N GLU A 657 2.94 1.29 -27.63
CA GLU A 657 3.98 1.87 -26.78
C GLU A 657 4.58 0.81 -25.85
N ALA A 658 3.75 -0.07 -25.27
CA ALA A 658 4.25 -1.13 -24.41
C ALA A 658 5.06 -2.20 -25.18
N TYR A 659 4.77 -2.45 -26.46
CA TYR A 659 5.65 -3.27 -27.31
C TYR A 659 6.99 -2.57 -27.51
N HIS A 660 7.01 -1.27 -27.78
CA HIS A 660 8.25 -0.49 -27.87
C HIS A 660 9.02 -0.43 -26.55
N ASP A 661 8.33 -0.32 -25.42
CA ASP A 661 8.94 -0.34 -24.09
C ASP A 661 9.57 -1.70 -23.79
N PHE A 662 8.97 -2.79 -24.25
CA PHE A 662 9.61 -4.10 -24.17
C PHE A 662 10.91 -4.16 -24.99
N GLU A 663 10.90 -3.65 -26.21
CA GLU A 663 12.07 -3.69 -27.11
C GLU A 663 13.19 -2.76 -26.64
N ASN A 664 12.86 -1.50 -26.36
CA ASN A 664 13.83 -0.44 -26.13
C ASN A 664 14.17 -0.30 -24.65
N ASP A 665 13.16 -0.33 -23.79
CA ASP A 665 13.35 -0.11 -22.37
C ASP A 665 13.73 -1.40 -21.66
N PHE A 666 12.96 -2.47 -21.81
CA PHE A 666 13.19 -3.75 -21.15
C PHE A 666 14.42 -4.49 -21.69
N VAL A 667 14.47 -4.77 -22.99
CA VAL A 667 15.56 -5.56 -23.61
C VAL A 667 16.85 -4.74 -23.70
N LYS A 668 16.80 -3.53 -24.28
CA LYS A 668 18.01 -2.72 -24.59
C LYS A 668 18.48 -1.86 -23.40
N LYS A 669 17.65 -0.95 -22.88
CA LYS A 669 18.03 0.08 -21.87
C LYS A 669 18.26 -0.50 -20.47
N PHE A 670 17.34 -1.30 -19.95
CA PHE A 670 17.48 -1.99 -18.67
C PHE A 670 18.41 -3.21 -18.76
N ARG A 671 18.85 -3.58 -19.96
CA ARG A 671 19.84 -4.65 -20.20
C ARG A 671 19.41 -5.99 -19.61
N TYR A 672 18.11 -6.27 -19.58
CA TYR A 672 17.60 -7.59 -19.23
C TYR A 672 17.81 -8.61 -20.34
N ASN A 673 17.98 -8.13 -21.59
CA ASN A 673 18.05 -8.94 -22.81
C ASN A 673 16.76 -9.74 -23.05
N LEU A 674 16.75 -10.56 -24.12
CA LEU A 674 15.63 -11.42 -24.46
C LEU A 674 15.37 -12.46 -23.34
N PRO A 675 14.12 -12.61 -22.87
CA PRO A 675 13.74 -13.72 -22.02
C PRO A 675 13.64 -15.02 -22.84
N ALA A 676 14.13 -16.12 -22.28
CA ALA A 676 13.83 -17.47 -22.74
C ALA A 676 12.64 -18.02 -21.96
N GLN A 677 11.66 -18.61 -22.67
CA GLN A 677 10.69 -19.51 -22.04
C GLN A 677 11.35 -20.87 -21.83
N MET A 678 11.27 -21.36 -20.61
CA MET A 678 11.84 -22.64 -20.20
C MET A 678 10.79 -23.48 -19.47
N PHE A 679 10.94 -24.80 -19.51
CA PHE A 679 10.07 -25.75 -18.82
C PHE A 679 10.86 -26.58 -17.80
N PHE A 680 10.19 -27.10 -16.79
CA PHE A 680 10.80 -27.88 -15.72
C PHE A 680 11.09 -29.32 -16.15
N LYS A 681 12.31 -29.78 -15.87
CA LYS A 681 12.75 -31.16 -16.05
C LYS A 681 13.46 -31.67 -14.81
N GLU A 682 13.43 -32.97 -14.53
CA GLU A 682 14.25 -33.55 -13.46
C GLU A 682 15.74 -33.34 -13.77
N LYS A 683 16.54 -33.03 -12.73
CA LYS A 683 17.99 -32.98 -12.87
C LYS A 683 18.49 -34.37 -13.23
N ASP A 684 19.41 -34.46 -14.19
CA ASP A 684 20.10 -35.72 -14.44
C ASP A 684 20.81 -36.13 -13.15
N GLU A 685 20.43 -37.27 -12.57
CA GLU A 685 21.23 -37.89 -11.52
C GLU A 685 22.62 -38.13 -12.10
N LYS A 686 23.65 -37.50 -11.51
CA LYS A 686 25.03 -37.85 -11.84
C LYS A 686 25.18 -39.36 -11.59
N LYS A 687 25.24 -40.14 -12.66
CA LYS A 687 25.69 -41.52 -12.64
C LYS A 687 27.15 -41.60 -12.25
#